data_AF-A0A934KJM2-F1
#
_entry.id   AF-A0A934KJM2-F1
#
_cell.length_a   1.000
_cell.length_b   1.000
_cell.length_c   1.000
_cell.angle_alpha   90.00
_cell.angle_beta   90.00
_cell.angle_gamma   90.00
#
_symmetry.space_group_name_H-M   'P 1'
#
loop_
_entity.id
_entity.type
_entity.pdbx_description
1 polymer ?
#
loop_
_entity_poly.entity_id
_entity_poly.type
_entity_poly.pdbx_seq_one_letter_code
_entity_poly.pdbx_strand_id
1 'polypeptide(L)'
;MPDSETPLPALRDRLSDLDKRIVELIAERFRVVAHVGDEKAGSDRAIRDPERERQVLASVEQIARVEGAPVNLVRRMYRDLLGESVSRQVSSRTGQTQHEHVRLAVQGAEQTFSFLAAHKYLSGGERQGELVATRTYQAAVDALKAGEVDLAILPIENTIAGSINEVYDLLRENDVSIVGEETWNVDHCLAGVSEVPLGAVRRVLSDLDGLEQCSAFVQALSRAAPVLHVDAGEAMRAVADSGDPTQVAIGAPEAATAHGLQVLRRAIANHAENFTRFVVLARDPVAVDLNAPCKTSLIFVGRHEQGALIRSLDVLGSSGHSMTKLESRPRPGRPWEYMFFLDFEGNVADPRTASALDDLRSTSLHLKVLGSYPAKATKIEFHHGDSTPLLPEPAGVDVLEAVVTGAPPVRASSNYRLAGRAARTADTVIPVGTLLVGGSGFVVMAGPCSVESADQVMTTARAVREAGAQILRGGVFKPRTSPYAFQGLGWDGLDLLAAAGRASGMPIISEVMAVDQVRRMAELVDILQVGARNMQNFDLLRELGKLDRPILLKRGLSSTIEEWLGAAEYLLASGNQQVILCERGIRTFETSTRNTLDLSAIPVLRERTHLPVIVDPSHGTGYRAYVPAMARAARAAGAHGLLIEVHPDPDRALSDAAQSLSFAEFLALMRSLESVAPS
;
A
#
# COMPACT_ATOMS: atom_id res chain seq x y z
N MET A 1 56.42 -19.94 -2.74
CA MET A 1 56.35 -18.61 -3.38
C MET A 1 55.42 -17.77 -2.53
N PRO A 2 55.92 -16.83 -1.73
CA PRO A 2 55.08 -15.98 -0.89
C PRO A 2 54.72 -14.72 -1.67
N ASP A 3 53.48 -14.57 -2.13
CA ASP A 3 53.05 -13.36 -2.83
C ASP A 3 51.82 -12.71 -2.17
N SER A 4 52.14 -11.60 -1.50
CA SER A 4 51.37 -10.36 -1.30
C SER A 4 49.99 -10.41 -0.63
N GLU A 5 49.97 -10.55 0.70
CA GLU A 5 48.93 -9.86 1.49
C GLU A 5 49.21 -8.36 1.40
N THR A 6 48.36 -7.61 0.68
CA THR A 6 48.46 -6.15 0.68
C THR A 6 48.15 -5.66 2.10
N PRO A 7 49.06 -4.94 2.79
CA PRO A 7 48.82 -4.54 4.18
C PRO A 7 47.55 -3.68 4.27
N LEU A 8 46.72 -3.92 5.29
CA LEU A 8 45.48 -3.17 5.53
C LEU A 8 45.64 -1.63 5.40
N PRO A 9 46.74 -0.99 5.84
CA PRO A 9 46.97 0.43 5.60
C PRO A 9 47.03 0.81 4.11
N ALA A 10 47.72 0.03 3.28
CA ALA A 10 47.83 0.29 1.85
C ALA A 10 46.49 0.13 1.12
N LEU A 11 45.62 -0.77 1.58
CA LEU A 11 44.24 -0.87 1.08
C LEU A 11 43.39 0.34 1.46
N ARG A 12 43.57 0.91 2.66
CA ARG A 12 42.87 2.13 3.12
C ARG A 12 43.34 3.37 2.39
N ASP A 13 44.64 3.47 2.10
CA ASP A 13 45.19 4.56 1.29
C ASP A 13 44.63 4.50 -0.13
N ARG A 14 44.58 3.29 -0.72
CA ARG A 14 43.96 3.08 -2.03
C ARG A 14 42.46 3.42 -2.04
N LEU A 15 41.72 3.11 -0.98
CA LEU A 15 40.33 3.53 -0.84
C LEU A 15 40.20 5.06 -0.78
N SER A 16 41.06 5.72 0.00
CA SER A 16 41.07 7.18 0.13
C SER A 16 41.35 7.87 -1.21
N ASP A 17 42.26 7.31 -2.02
CA ASP A 17 42.53 7.79 -3.37
C ASP A 17 41.34 7.58 -4.32
N LEU A 18 40.64 6.46 -4.21
CA LEU A 18 39.42 6.20 -4.98
C LEU A 18 38.29 7.16 -4.59
N ASP A 19 38.10 7.39 -3.29
CA ASP A 19 37.08 8.32 -2.77
C ASP A 19 37.33 9.74 -3.27
N LYS A 20 38.59 10.20 -3.23
CA LYS A 20 38.99 11.49 -3.80
C LYS A 20 38.61 11.60 -5.27
N ARG A 21 38.90 10.55 -6.05
CA ARG A 21 38.63 10.53 -7.49
C ARG A 21 37.13 10.50 -7.81
N ILE A 22 36.33 9.82 -6.99
CA ILE A 22 34.85 9.86 -7.10
C ILE A 22 34.36 11.29 -6.92
N VAL A 23 34.84 12.00 -5.89
CA VAL A 23 34.46 13.40 -5.64
C VAL A 23 34.89 14.31 -6.79
N GLU A 24 36.10 14.14 -7.32
CA GLU A 24 36.61 14.90 -8.48
C GLU A 24 35.73 14.70 -9.73
N LEU A 25 35.34 13.46 -10.02
CA LEU A 25 34.47 13.12 -11.16
C LEU A 25 33.05 13.67 -10.99
N ILE A 26 32.50 13.64 -9.77
CA ILE A 26 31.20 14.26 -9.46
C ILE A 26 31.28 15.77 -9.71
N ALA A 27 32.33 16.43 -9.21
CA ALA A 27 32.53 17.86 -9.42
C ALA A 27 32.68 18.22 -10.91
N GLU A 28 33.46 17.43 -11.67
CA GLU A 28 33.62 17.60 -13.11
C GLU A 28 32.28 17.44 -13.85
N ARG A 29 31.50 16.41 -13.51
CA ARG A 29 30.15 16.21 -14.05
C ARG A 29 29.28 17.46 -13.84
N PHE A 30 29.30 18.05 -12.65
CA PHE A 30 28.51 19.25 -12.38
C PHE A 30 28.99 20.48 -13.14
N ARG A 31 30.29 20.63 -13.42
CA ARG A 31 30.78 21.68 -14.33
C ARG A 31 30.24 21.49 -15.74
N VAL A 32 30.17 20.26 -16.24
CA VAL A 32 29.56 19.96 -17.55
C VAL A 32 28.06 20.27 -17.53
N VAL A 33 27.35 19.92 -16.45
CA VAL A 33 25.91 20.21 -16.27
C VAL A 33 25.63 21.71 -16.26
N ALA A 34 26.51 22.52 -15.67
CA ALA A 34 26.41 23.98 -15.67
C ALA A 34 26.49 24.53 -17.11
N HIS A 35 27.50 24.13 -17.89
CA HIS A 35 27.60 24.52 -19.30
C HIS A 35 26.38 24.06 -20.13
N VAL A 36 25.86 22.85 -19.87
CA VAL A 36 24.61 22.38 -20.50
C VAL A 36 23.42 23.25 -20.10
N GLY A 37 23.40 23.74 -18.85
CA GLY A 37 22.41 24.69 -18.36
C GLY A 37 22.48 26.03 -19.09
N ASP A 38 23.69 26.57 -19.28
CA ASP A 38 23.94 27.84 -19.97
C ASP A 38 23.55 27.77 -21.45
N GLU A 39 23.93 26.70 -22.15
CA GLU A 39 23.52 26.44 -23.54
C GLU A 39 22.00 26.28 -23.66
N LYS A 40 21.37 25.61 -22.68
CA LYS A 40 19.91 25.50 -22.64
C LYS A 40 19.26 26.84 -22.33
N ALA A 41 19.85 27.71 -21.51
CA ALA A 41 19.27 29.01 -21.14
C ALA A 41 19.05 29.95 -22.35
N GLY A 42 19.82 29.78 -23.43
CA GLY A 42 19.60 30.46 -24.72
C GLY A 42 18.53 29.81 -25.63
N SER A 43 17.85 28.76 -25.19
CA SER A 43 16.87 28.00 -25.99
C SER A 43 15.58 27.74 -25.22
N ASP A 44 14.44 27.67 -25.92
CA ASP A 44 13.11 27.40 -25.33
C ASP A 44 12.92 25.92 -24.90
N ARG A 45 14.02 25.22 -24.61
CA ARG A 45 14.03 23.80 -24.25
C ARG A 45 13.81 23.62 -22.75
N ALA A 46 12.98 22.64 -22.41
CA ALA A 46 12.69 22.23 -21.05
C ALA A 46 13.98 21.87 -20.28
N ILE A 47 14.07 22.29 -19.02
CA ILE A 47 15.21 22.02 -18.13
C ILE A 47 15.32 20.51 -17.89
N ARG A 48 14.18 19.91 -17.56
CA ARG A 48 14.04 18.47 -17.33
C ARG A 48 13.62 17.75 -18.60
N ASP A 49 14.36 16.71 -18.96
CA ASP A 49 14.06 15.81 -20.07
C ASP A 49 13.89 14.38 -19.52
N PRO A 50 12.64 13.93 -19.29
CA PRO A 50 12.37 12.61 -18.72
C PRO A 50 12.89 11.44 -19.56
N GLU A 51 12.97 11.61 -20.89
CA GLU A 51 13.48 10.58 -21.79
C GLU A 51 14.99 10.48 -21.68
N ARG A 52 15.67 11.63 -21.63
CA ARG A 52 17.12 11.67 -21.36
C ARG A 52 17.48 11.10 -19.99
N GLU A 53 16.69 11.38 -18.95
CA GLU A 53 16.89 10.80 -17.62
C GLU A 53 16.80 9.27 -17.65
N ARG A 54 15.78 8.71 -18.34
CA ARG A 54 15.64 7.27 -18.53
C ARG A 54 16.84 6.65 -19.25
N GLN A 55 17.32 7.31 -20.31
CA GLN A 55 18.49 6.84 -21.06
C GLN A 55 19.77 6.85 -20.22
N VAL A 56 19.98 7.89 -19.42
CA VAL A 56 21.15 7.97 -18.52
C VAL A 56 21.08 6.86 -17.48
N LEU A 57 19.93 6.65 -16.84
CA LEU A 57 19.74 5.59 -15.83
C LEU A 57 19.95 4.20 -16.44
N ALA A 58 19.36 3.91 -17.60
CA ALA A 58 19.56 2.63 -18.29
C ALA A 58 21.04 2.40 -18.67
N SER A 59 21.74 3.45 -19.12
CA SER A 59 23.16 3.38 -19.47
C SER A 59 24.04 3.07 -18.26
N VAL A 60 23.85 3.76 -17.13
CA VAL A 60 24.68 3.56 -15.94
C VAL A 60 24.38 2.23 -15.24
N GLU A 61 23.16 1.74 -15.31
CA GLU A 61 22.82 0.38 -14.85
C GLU A 61 23.54 -0.70 -15.65
N GLN A 62 23.64 -0.52 -16.97
CA GLN A 62 24.37 -1.45 -17.82
C GLN A 62 25.87 -1.41 -17.53
N ILE A 63 26.45 -0.22 -17.35
CA ILE A 63 27.85 -0.07 -16.93
C ILE A 63 28.06 -0.73 -15.56
N ALA A 64 27.17 -0.52 -14.60
CA ALA A 64 27.26 -1.15 -13.28
C ALA A 64 27.27 -2.69 -13.35
N ARG A 65 26.49 -3.30 -14.24
CA ARG A 65 26.50 -4.75 -14.46
C ARG A 65 27.84 -5.24 -15.02
N VAL A 66 28.42 -4.51 -15.96
CA VAL A 66 29.69 -4.88 -16.60
C VAL A 66 30.86 -4.75 -15.62
N GLU A 67 30.88 -3.68 -14.83
CA GLU A 67 31.95 -3.39 -13.86
C GLU A 67 31.78 -4.12 -12.51
N GLY A 68 30.70 -4.90 -12.34
CA GLY A 68 30.42 -5.66 -11.12
C GLY A 68 29.96 -4.81 -9.92
N ALA A 69 29.51 -3.58 -10.15
CA ALA A 69 28.97 -2.71 -9.12
C ALA A 69 27.49 -3.02 -8.79
N PRO A 70 27.02 -2.86 -7.54
CA PRO A 70 25.62 -3.08 -7.19
C PRO A 70 24.67 -2.13 -7.96
N VAL A 71 23.94 -2.67 -8.93
CA VAL A 71 23.07 -1.91 -9.86
C VAL A 71 22.08 -1.00 -9.11
N ASN A 72 21.47 -1.48 -8.04
CA ASN A 72 20.51 -0.71 -7.24
C ASN A 72 21.16 0.48 -6.53
N LEU A 73 22.41 0.34 -6.08
CA LEU A 73 23.16 1.44 -5.44
C LEU A 73 23.51 2.52 -6.47
N VAL A 74 24.05 2.11 -7.64
CA VAL A 74 24.40 3.04 -8.72
C VAL A 74 23.16 3.78 -9.24
N ARG A 75 22.03 3.08 -9.42
CA ARG A 75 20.75 3.69 -9.81
C ARG A 75 20.32 4.78 -8.81
N ARG A 76 20.40 4.51 -7.50
CA ARG A 76 20.05 5.50 -6.46
C ARG A 76 20.96 6.72 -6.52
N MET A 77 22.28 6.51 -6.53
CA MET A 77 23.26 7.61 -6.61
C MET A 77 23.05 8.48 -7.85
N TYR A 78 22.77 7.87 -9.02
CA TYR A 78 22.53 8.64 -10.24
C TYR A 78 21.18 9.35 -10.25
N ARG A 79 20.15 8.82 -9.59
CA ARG A 79 18.88 9.52 -9.40
C ARG A 79 19.08 10.79 -8.57
N ASP A 80 19.87 10.72 -7.51
CA ASP A 80 20.21 11.87 -6.67
C ASP A 80 21.04 12.89 -7.45
N LEU A 81 22.07 12.44 -8.18
CA LEU A 81 22.89 13.32 -9.04
C LEU A 81 22.08 14.00 -10.14
N LEU A 82 21.09 13.32 -10.73
CA LEU A 82 20.17 13.90 -11.72
C LEU A 82 19.24 14.93 -11.07
N GLY A 83 18.68 14.64 -9.90
CA GLY A 83 17.86 15.59 -9.14
C GLY A 83 18.62 16.88 -8.78
N GLU A 84 19.87 16.74 -8.34
CA GLU A 84 20.77 17.86 -8.05
C GLU A 84 21.09 18.66 -9.31
N SER A 85 21.27 17.98 -10.45
CA SER A 85 21.54 18.63 -11.74
C SER A 85 20.36 19.49 -12.21
N VAL A 86 19.14 18.99 -12.07
CA VAL A 86 17.91 19.75 -12.38
C VAL A 86 17.77 20.94 -11.44
N SER A 87 17.97 20.74 -10.14
CA SER A 87 17.86 21.80 -9.13
C SER A 87 18.84 22.96 -9.38
N ARG A 88 20.08 22.65 -9.77
CA ARG A 88 21.09 23.66 -10.13
C ARG A 88 20.76 24.41 -11.41
N GLN A 89 20.27 23.71 -12.44
CA GLN A 89 19.86 24.35 -13.70
C GLN A 89 18.62 25.24 -13.54
N VAL A 90 17.73 24.91 -12.60
CA VAL A 90 16.62 25.79 -12.21
C VAL A 90 17.17 27.03 -11.50
N SER A 91 18.10 26.86 -10.56
CA SER A 91 18.69 27.96 -9.78
C SER A 91 19.49 28.96 -10.63
N SER A 92 20.19 28.49 -11.68
CA SER A 92 20.93 29.38 -12.60
C SER A 92 20.04 30.18 -13.54
N ARG A 93 18.87 29.65 -13.94
CA ARG A 93 17.90 30.33 -14.82
C ARG A 93 16.99 31.33 -14.12
N THR A 94 16.59 31.07 -12.87
CA THR A 94 15.69 31.97 -12.12
C THR A 94 16.37 33.25 -11.62
N GLY A 95 17.68 33.41 -11.86
CA GLY A 95 18.44 34.58 -11.39
C GLY A 95 18.56 34.67 -9.86
N GLN A 96 18.15 33.64 -9.11
CA GLN A 96 18.37 33.54 -7.67
C GLN A 96 19.81 33.13 -7.38
N THR A 97 20.76 33.94 -7.85
CA THR A 97 22.08 34.01 -7.23
C THR A 97 22.01 35.08 -6.16
N GLN A 98 21.52 34.73 -4.96
CA GLN A 98 21.88 35.51 -3.77
C GLN A 98 22.14 34.57 -2.61
N HIS A 99 23.35 34.69 -2.10
CA HIS A 99 23.79 34.28 -0.78
C HIS A 99 22.96 35.02 0.29
N GLU A 100 21.66 34.74 0.38
CA GLU A 100 20.83 35.18 1.50
C GLU A 100 20.96 34.14 2.61
N HIS A 101 21.36 34.61 3.79
CA HIS A 101 21.39 33.78 4.99
C HIS A 101 19.95 33.52 5.44
N VAL A 102 19.46 32.29 5.25
CA VAL A 102 18.06 31.93 5.49
C VAL A 102 17.88 31.36 6.90
N ARG A 103 16.99 31.94 7.71
CA ARG A 103 16.59 31.35 8.99
C ARG A 103 15.39 30.44 8.78
N LEU A 104 15.52 29.17 9.16
CA LEU A 104 14.49 28.15 8.96
C LEU A 104 14.05 27.56 10.32
N ALA A 105 12.78 27.75 10.67
CA ALA A 105 12.19 27.16 11.87
C ALA A 105 11.86 25.68 11.68
N VAL A 106 12.23 24.88 12.68
CA VAL A 106 11.92 23.45 12.74
C VAL A 106 11.44 23.10 14.15
N GLN A 107 10.46 22.21 14.27
CA GLN A 107 9.98 21.74 15.57
C GLN A 107 10.86 20.59 16.08
N GLY A 108 11.18 20.63 17.37
CA GLY A 108 11.96 19.59 18.07
C GLY A 108 13.42 19.94 18.29
N ALA A 109 14.11 19.13 19.10
CA ALA A 109 15.54 19.29 19.33
C ALA A 109 16.38 19.01 18.07
N GLU A 110 17.66 19.36 18.15
CA GLU A 110 18.65 18.98 17.15
C GLU A 110 18.66 17.46 16.95
N GLN A 111 19.00 17.03 15.73
CA GLN A 111 19.12 15.61 15.36
C GLN A 111 17.82 14.79 15.35
N THR A 112 16.66 15.42 15.55
CA THR A 112 15.36 14.81 15.20
C THR A 112 15.23 14.64 13.67
N PHE A 113 14.35 13.77 13.20
CA PHE A 113 14.12 13.60 11.75
C PHE A 113 13.66 14.91 11.07
N SER A 114 12.87 15.73 11.76
CA SER A 114 12.48 17.07 11.30
C SER A 114 13.71 17.96 11.12
N PHE A 115 14.62 17.96 12.08
CA PHE A 115 15.87 18.73 12.02
C PHE A 115 16.79 18.26 10.88
N LEU A 116 16.92 16.94 10.69
CA LEU A 116 17.70 16.36 9.60
C LEU A 116 17.11 16.69 8.21
N ALA A 117 15.78 16.64 8.07
CA ALA A 117 15.09 17.07 6.86
C ALA A 117 15.29 18.57 6.59
N ALA A 118 15.24 19.40 7.62
CA ALA A 118 15.52 20.84 7.54
C ALA A 118 16.93 21.13 7.03
N HIS A 119 17.92 20.45 7.61
CA HIS A 119 19.32 20.57 7.22
C HIS A 119 19.53 20.12 5.76
N LYS A 120 18.93 19.00 5.36
CA LYS A 120 18.96 18.51 3.97
C LYS A 120 18.36 19.53 3.00
N TYR A 121 17.21 20.12 3.36
CA TYR A 121 16.56 21.12 2.53
C TYR A 121 17.43 22.35 2.32
N LEU A 122 18.08 22.87 3.37
CA LEU A 122 19.01 24.00 3.26
C LEU A 122 20.25 23.65 2.44
N SER A 123 20.82 22.46 2.65
CA SER A 123 22.04 22.01 1.96
C SER A 123 21.86 21.73 0.47
N GLY A 124 20.63 21.46 0.02
CA GLY A 124 20.31 21.16 -1.38
C GLY A 124 20.13 22.37 -2.29
N GLY A 125 20.06 23.59 -1.72
CA GLY A 125 20.27 24.82 -2.47
C GLY A 125 21.61 25.41 -2.06
N GLU A 126 22.22 26.29 -2.85
CA GLU A 126 23.42 27.04 -2.42
C GLU A 126 23.11 28.09 -1.33
N ARG A 127 22.18 27.78 -0.42
CA ARG A 127 21.68 28.61 0.67
C ARG A 127 22.49 28.30 1.92
N GLN A 128 23.20 29.29 2.45
CA GLN A 128 23.67 29.22 3.83
C GLN A 128 22.47 29.56 4.71
N GLY A 129 22.17 28.74 5.72
CA GLY A 129 21.01 28.97 6.55
C GLY A 129 21.19 28.48 7.98
N GLU A 130 20.54 29.17 8.89
CA GLU A 130 20.50 28.89 10.32
C GLU A 130 19.19 28.15 10.65
N LEU A 131 19.31 27.04 11.37
CA LEU A 131 18.16 26.29 11.86
C LEU A 131 17.74 26.85 13.23
N VAL A 132 16.47 27.24 13.34
CA VAL A 132 15.88 27.76 14.57
C VAL A 132 14.94 26.71 15.16
N ALA A 133 15.36 26.08 16.24
CA ALA A 133 14.55 25.08 16.92
C ALA A 133 13.36 25.73 17.66
N THR A 134 12.18 25.15 17.50
CA THR A 134 10.93 25.60 18.13
C THR A 134 10.27 24.47 18.89
N ARG A 135 9.45 24.80 19.90
CA ARG A 135 8.81 23.79 20.75
C ARG A 135 7.62 23.11 20.09
N THR A 136 6.83 23.85 19.32
CA THR A 136 5.58 23.37 18.70
C THR A 136 5.50 23.81 17.24
N TYR A 137 4.70 23.12 16.43
CA TYR A 137 4.46 23.53 15.05
C TYR A 137 3.81 24.92 14.97
N GLN A 138 2.92 25.24 15.91
CA GLN A 138 2.34 26.57 16.04
C GLN A 138 3.42 27.65 16.25
N ALA A 139 4.40 27.40 17.12
CA ALA A 139 5.49 28.35 17.36
C ALA A 139 6.35 28.60 16.12
N ALA A 140 6.59 27.57 15.30
CA ALA A 140 7.29 27.73 14.02
C ALA A 140 6.50 28.61 13.04
N VAL A 141 5.18 28.43 12.95
CA VAL A 141 4.31 29.25 12.10
C VAL A 141 4.20 30.69 12.63
N ASP A 142 4.13 30.88 13.95
CA ASP A 142 4.09 32.21 14.57
C ASP A 142 5.37 32.99 14.31
N ALA A 143 6.55 32.35 14.47
CA ALA A 143 7.84 32.95 14.16
C ALA A 143 7.94 33.37 12.68
N LEU A 144 7.41 32.54 11.76
CA LEU A 144 7.36 32.84 10.32
C LEU A 144 6.47 34.06 10.03
N LYS A 145 5.30 34.12 10.66
CA LYS A 145 4.37 35.27 10.55
C LYS A 145 4.96 36.55 11.16
N ALA A 146 5.71 36.43 12.24
CA ALA A 146 6.41 37.54 12.88
C ALA A 146 7.63 38.02 12.07
N GLY A 147 8.21 37.17 11.22
CA GLY A 147 9.43 37.49 10.44
C GLY A 147 10.71 37.25 11.23
N GLU A 148 10.59 36.50 12.32
CA GLU A 148 11.71 35.99 13.11
C GLU A 148 12.45 34.87 12.38
N VAL A 149 11.76 34.19 11.46
CA VAL A 149 12.33 33.24 10.51
C VAL A 149 11.79 33.49 9.12
N ASP A 150 12.53 33.05 8.11
CA ASP A 150 12.19 33.25 6.70
C ASP A 150 11.43 32.04 6.14
N LEU A 151 11.71 30.86 6.67
CA LEU A 151 11.05 29.60 6.32
C LEU A 151 10.66 28.81 7.57
N ALA A 152 9.70 27.89 7.43
CA ALA A 152 9.43 26.85 8.41
C ALA A 152 9.24 25.49 7.72
N ILE A 153 9.79 24.41 8.28
CA ILE A 153 9.59 23.05 7.75
C ILE A 153 8.75 22.22 8.72
N LEU A 154 7.65 21.67 8.20
CA LEU A 154 6.68 20.93 9.01
C LEU A 154 6.40 19.57 8.34
N PRO A 155 6.35 18.47 9.11
CA PRO A 155 5.96 17.17 8.57
C PRO A 155 4.45 17.19 8.31
N ILE A 156 4.01 16.77 7.12
CA ILE A 156 2.58 16.79 6.74
C ILE A 156 1.97 15.39 6.70
N GLU A 157 2.79 14.38 6.38
CA GLU A 157 2.37 12.98 6.34
C GLU A 157 3.54 12.04 6.59
N ASN A 158 3.25 10.89 7.19
CA ASN A 158 4.16 9.77 7.35
C ASN A 158 3.50 8.50 6.78
N THR A 159 4.27 7.63 6.12
CA THR A 159 3.72 6.42 5.47
C THR A 159 3.15 5.40 6.45
N ILE A 160 3.52 5.45 7.72
CA ILE A 160 3.06 4.55 8.79
C ILE A 160 2.02 5.22 9.67
N ALA A 161 2.30 6.42 10.19
CA ALA A 161 1.41 7.16 11.11
C ALA A 161 0.28 7.92 10.38
N GLY A 162 0.38 8.08 9.06
CA GLY A 162 -0.60 8.78 8.24
C GLY A 162 -0.44 10.31 8.27
N SER A 163 -1.57 11.00 8.06
CA SER A 163 -1.64 12.46 7.96
C SER A 163 -1.44 13.16 9.31
N ILE A 164 -0.59 14.20 9.35
CA ILE A 164 -0.31 14.96 10.57
C ILE A 164 -1.31 16.11 10.70
N ASN A 165 -2.39 15.82 11.43
CA ASN A 165 -3.58 16.65 11.53
C ASN A 165 -3.34 18.09 11.97
N GLU A 166 -2.45 18.30 12.95
CA GLU A 166 -2.11 19.63 13.45
C GLU A 166 -1.56 20.53 12.35
N VAL A 167 -0.73 19.99 11.44
CA VAL A 167 -0.14 20.77 10.34
C VAL A 167 -1.18 21.16 9.30
N TYR A 168 -2.16 20.29 9.02
CA TYR A 168 -3.29 20.64 8.16
C TYR A 168 -4.14 21.78 8.74
N ASP A 169 -4.36 21.75 10.06
CA ASP A 169 -5.10 22.82 10.74
C ASP A 169 -4.32 24.14 10.70
N LEU A 170 -3.00 24.10 10.91
CA LEU A 170 -2.13 25.28 10.76
C LEU A 170 -2.19 25.89 9.36
N LEU A 171 -2.09 25.06 8.31
CA LEU A 171 -2.18 25.50 6.91
C LEU A 171 -3.53 26.13 6.57
N ARG A 172 -4.61 25.59 7.16
CA ARG A 172 -5.95 26.13 6.99
C ARG A 172 -6.08 27.51 7.65
N GLU A 173 -5.64 27.62 8.89
CA GLU A 173 -5.90 28.78 9.77
C GLU A 173 -4.95 29.96 9.55
N ASN A 174 -3.80 29.74 8.92
CA ASN A 174 -2.78 30.76 8.74
C ASN A 174 -2.58 31.13 7.27
N ASP A 175 -2.29 32.40 7.00
CA ASP A 175 -1.92 32.89 5.68
C ASP A 175 -0.41 32.71 5.47
N VAL A 176 -0.03 31.46 5.22
CA VAL A 176 1.31 31.02 4.86
C VAL A 176 1.22 30.20 3.58
N SER A 177 2.30 30.20 2.81
CA SER A 177 2.37 29.52 1.53
C SER A 177 3.37 28.36 1.55
N ILE A 178 3.00 27.21 0.99
CA ILE A 178 3.93 26.12 0.72
C ILE A 178 4.81 26.51 -0.46
N VAL A 179 6.12 26.60 -0.21
CA VAL A 179 7.14 27.00 -1.19
C VAL A 179 8.11 25.88 -1.53
N GLY A 180 7.94 24.71 -0.92
CA GLY A 180 8.73 23.52 -1.22
C GLY A 180 8.25 22.30 -0.46
N GLU A 181 8.85 21.16 -0.78
CA GLU A 181 8.67 19.91 -0.07
C GLU A 181 10.01 19.22 0.14
N GLU A 182 10.06 18.32 1.13
CA GLU A 182 11.20 17.43 1.37
C GLU A 182 10.70 16.06 1.84
N THR A 183 11.44 15.01 1.52
CA THR A 183 11.11 13.64 1.96
C THR A 183 12.29 13.04 2.70
N TRP A 184 12.00 12.45 3.86
CA TRP A 184 12.99 11.76 4.69
C TRP A 184 12.64 10.28 4.82
N ASN A 185 13.65 9.42 4.71
CA ASN A 185 13.53 7.99 5.02
C ASN A 185 13.83 7.79 6.51
N VAL A 186 12.81 7.41 7.28
CA VAL A 186 12.88 7.25 8.72
C VAL A 186 13.52 5.89 9.04
N ASP A 187 14.83 5.90 9.29
CA ASP A 187 15.57 4.74 9.78
C ASP A 187 15.80 4.86 11.28
N HIS A 188 15.08 4.05 12.06
CA HIS A 188 15.29 3.94 13.50
C HIS A 188 16.46 3.00 13.80
N CYS A 189 17.36 3.45 14.68
CA CYS A 189 18.44 2.65 15.21
C CYS A 189 18.37 2.53 16.73
N LEU A 190 18.98 1.47 17.26
CA LEU A 190 19.25 1.32 18.69
C LEU A 190 20.68 1.80 18.96
N ALA A 191 20.86 2.76 19.86
CA ALA A 191 22.17 3.30 20.20
C ALA A 191 22.42 3.30 21.72
N GLY A 192 23.68 3.15 22.11
CA GLY A 192 24.11 3.15 23.52
C GLY A 192 25.55 3.62 23.67
N VAL A 193 25.99 3.84 24.91
CA VAL A 193 27.33 4.40 25.21
C VAL A 193 28.49 3.45 24.86
N SER A 194 28.21 2.15 24.77
CA SER A 194 29.17 1.11 24.38
C SER A 194 28.44 -0.14 23.86
N GLU A 195 29.14 -0.99 23.11
CA GLU A 195 28.62 -2.31 22.78
C GLU A 195 28.27 -3.12 24.04
N VAL A 196 27.00 -3.51 24.15
CA VAL A 196 26.50 -4.41 25.19
C VAL A 196 25.65 -5.52 24.59
N PRO A 197 25.66 -6.73 25.18
CA PRO A 197 24.72 -7.76 24.79
C PRO A 197 23.28 -7.26 25.01
N LEU A 198 22.38 -7.50 24.06
CA LEU A 198 20.98 -7.03 24.15
C LEU A 198 20.25 -7.51 25.42
N GLY A 199 20.64 -8.65 26.00
CA GLY A 199 20.08 -9.13 27.28
C GLY A 199 20.51 -8.35 28.54
N ALA A 200 21.52 -7.49 28.41
CA ALA A 200 21.98 -6.58 29.47
C ALA A 200 21.20 -5.26 29.51
N VAL A 201 20.47 -4.94 28.43
CA VAL A 201 19.65 -3.72 28.35
C VAL A 201 18.55 -3.75 29.40
N ARG A 202 18.32 -2.60 30.05
CA ARG A 202 17.32 -2.40 31.12
C ARG A 202 16.35 -1.27 30.83
N ARG A 203 16.75 -0.26 30.06
CA ARG A 203 15.88 0.86 29.68
C ARG A 203 16.08 1.20 28.21
N VAL A 204 14.97 1.42 27.51
CA VAL A 204 14.94 1.88 26.11
C VAL A 204 14.26 3.24 26.07
N LEU A 205 15.02 4.29 25.77
CA LEU A 205 14.55 5.67 25.77
C LEU A 205 14.17 6.09 24.35
N SER A 206 13.00 6.70 24.16
CA SER A 206 12.61 7.38 22.91
C SER A 206 11.37 8.25 23.16
N ASP A 207 10.98 9.01 22.15
CA ASP A 207 9.62 9.53 22.03
C ASP A 207 8.56 8.44 21.76
N LEU A 208 7.30 8.85 21.74
CA LEU A 208 6.15 7.96 21.53
C LEU A 208 6.26 7.26 20.17
N ASP A 209 6.52 8.02 19.11
CA ASP A 209 6.62 7.49 17.75
C ASP A 209 7.73 6.46 17.61
N GLY A 210 8.93 6.70 18.16
CA GLY A 210 10.03 5.75 18.12
C GLY A 210 9.74 4.46 18.89
N LEU A 211 9.09 4.54 20.06
CA LEU A 211 8.69 3.37 20.84
C LEU A 211 7.59 2.55 20.14
N GLU A 212 6.58 3.21 19.57
CA GLU A 212 5.48 2.55 18.88
C GLU A 212 5.94 1.88 17.58
N GLN A 213 6.72 2.60 16.78
CA GLN A 213 7.23 2.11 15.50
C GLN A 213 8.29 1.03 15.64
N CYS A 214 8.96 0.92 16.80
CA CYS A 214 9.92 -0.14 17.09
C CYS A 214 9.41 -1.16 18.13
N SER A 215 8.10 -1.17 18.39
CA SER A 215 7.49 -1.94 19.49
C SER A 215 7.78 -3.44 19.44
N ALA A 216 7.85 -4.07 18.27
CA ALA A 216 8.18 -5.50 18.16
C ALA A 216 9.63 -5.78 18.61
N PHE A 217 10.56 -4.88 18.27
CA PHE A 217 11.95 -4.98 18.70
C PHE A 217 12.09 -4.72 20.20
N VAL A 218 11.41 -3.69 20.72
CA VAL A 218 11.40 -3.37 22.16
C VAL A 218 10.84 -4.54 22.97
N GLN A 219 9.76 -5.19 22.52
CA GLN A 219 9.18 -6.36 23.18
C GLN A 219 10.12 -7.57 23.20
N ALA A 220 10.97 -7.73 22.19
CA ALA A 220 11.99 -8.78 22.17
C ALA A 220 13.07 -8.58 23.26
N LEU A 221 13.25 -7.35 23.76
CA LEU A 221 14.11 -7.03 24.90
C LEU A 221 13.38 -7.30 26.23
N SER A 222 13.15 -8.58 26.54
CA SER A 222 12.34 -9.05 27.69
C SER A 222 12.69 -8.49 29.09
N ARG A 223 13.85 -7.85 29.26
CA ARG A 223 14.32 -7.25 30.52
C ARG A 223 14.42 -5.72 30.47
N ALA A 224 14.05 -5.10 29.35
CA ALA A 224 14.15 -3.67 29.15
C ALA A 224 12.77 -3.01 29.27
N ALA A 225 12.71 -1.90 30.01
CA ALA A 225 11.52 -1.08 30.13
C ALA A 225 11.58 0.11 29.16
N PRO A 226 10.50 0.40 28.40
CA PRO A 226 10.43 1.63 27.61
C PRO A 226 10.34 2.86 28.53
N VAL A 227 11.04 3.92 28.18
CA VAL A 227 11.06 5.20 28.90
C VAL A 227 10.76 6.31 27.91
N LEU A 228 9.65 7.02 28.13
CA LEU A 228 9.20 8.08 27.25
C LEU A 228 9.99 9.37 27.48
N HIS A 229 10.46 9.98 26.40
CA HIS A 229 11.06 11.31 26.34
C HIS A 229 10.23 12.23 25.42
N VAL A 230 10.54 13.53 25.46
CA VAL A 230 9.83 14.54 24.65
C VAL A 230 10.10 14.34 23.16
N ASP A 231 11.36 14.11 22.78
CA ASP A 231 11.76 13.75 21.41
C ASP A 231 12.91 12.74 21.41
N ALA A 232 13.11 12.06 20.28
CA ALA A 232 14.17 11.06 20.10
C ALA A 232 15.59 11.64 20.22
N GLY A 233 15.80 12.92 19.89
CA GLY A 233 17.10 13.58 20.03
C GLY A 233 17.49 13.75 21.50
N GLU A 234 16.54 14.19 22.32
CA GLU A 234 16.71 14.30 23.77
C GLU A 234 16.91 12.93 24.43
N ALA A 235 16.23 11.88 23.95
CA ALA A 235 16.45 10.52 24.42
C ALA A 235 17.91 10.06 24.17
N MET A 236 18.46 10.34 22.98
CA MET A 236 19.85 10.04 22.64
C MET A 236 20.82 10.82 23.54
N ARG A 237 20.60 12.13 23.72
CA ARG A 237 21.40 12.95 24.63
C ARG A 237 21.36 12.41 26.07
N ALA A 238 20.18 12.04 26.56
CA ALA A 238 20.01 11.52 27.92
C ALA A 238 20.79 10.21 28.14
N VAL A 239 20.82 9.32 27.15
CA VAL A 239 21.65 8.10 27.21
C VAL A 239 23.13 8.45 27.24
N ALA A 240 23.58 9.37 26.37
CA ALA A 240 24.97 9.82 26.33
C ALA A 240 25.41 10.43 27.68
N ASP A 241 24.61 11.35 28.23
CA ASP A 241 24.89 12.03 29.49
C ASP A 241 24.90 11.06 30.68
N SER A 242 24.09 9.99 30.63
CA SER A 242 24.00 9.03 31.73
C SER A 242 25.26 8.18 31.90
N GLY A 243 26.01 7.92 30.81
CA GLY A 243 27.13 6.99 30.81
C GLY A 243 26.78 5.53 31.16
N ASP A 244 25.49 5.19 31.29
CA ASP A 244 25.03 3.89 31.78
C ASP A 244 24.91 2.90 30.60
N PRO A 245 25.75 1.85 30.54
CA PRO A 245 25.74 0.89 29.44
C PRO A 245 24.47 0.01 29.41
N THR A 246 23.63 0.05 30.44
CA THR A 246 22.34 -0.65 30.45
C THR A 246 21.19 0.16 29.86
N GLN A 247 21.45 1.42 29.50
CA GLN A 247 20.49 2.31 28.83
C GLN A 247 20.82 2.42 27.35
N VAL A 248 19.79 2.36 26.53
CA VAL A 248 19.87 2.56 25.08
C VAL A 248 18.75 3.48 24.63
N ALA A 249 18.97 4.18 23.53
CA ALA A 249 17.97 5.06 22.92
C ALA A 249 17.59 4.57 21.52
N ILE A 250 16.36 4.89 21.12
CA ILE A 250 15.85 4.72 19.75
C ILE A 250 15.79 6.09 19.10
N GLY A 251 16.23 6.19 17.84
CA GLY A 251 16.24 7.44 17.09
C GLY A 251 17.10 7.36 15.83
N ALA A 252 17.41 8.53 15.26
CA ALA A 252 18.20 8.63 14.04
C ALA A 252 19.66 8.19 14.26
N PRO A 253 20.28 7.44 13.32
CA PRO A 253 21.70 7.13 13.34
C PRO A 253 22.61 8.36 13.42
N GLU A 254 22.19 9.46 12.81
CA GLU A 254 22.87 10.76 12.83
C GLU A 254 22.89 11.33 14.26
N ALA A 255 21.78 11.20 15.01
CA ALA A 255 21.71 11.61 16.41
C ALA A 255 22.66 10.79 17.30
N ALA A 256 22.70 9.47 17.09
CA ALA A 256 23.65 8.61 17.81
C ALA A 256 25.10 9.06 17.56
N THR A 257 25.45 9.33 16.30
CA THR A 257 26.80 9.79 15.92
C THR A 257 27.13 11.15 16.53
N ALA A 258 26.19 12.11 16.48
CA ALA A 258 26.38 13.46 17.01
C ALA A 258 26.62 13.48 18.53
N HIS A 259 26.01 12.54 19.26
CA HIS A 259 26.18 12.39 20.71
C HIS A 259 27.28 11.38 21.11
N GLY A 260 28.07 10.88 20.16
CA GLY A 260 29.16 9.92 20.42
C GLY A 260 28.69 8.54 20.88
N LEU A 261 27.42 8.18 20.62
CA LEU A 261 26.87 6.87 20.91
C LEU A 261 27.23 5.86 19.81
N GLN A 262 27.31 4.59 20.20
CA GLN A 262 27.49 3.49 19.27
C GLN A 262 26.14 2.97 18.79
N VAL A 263 25.97 2.89 17.47
CA VAL A 263 24.80 2.25 16.86
C VAL A 263 24.92 0.74 17.02
N LEU A 264 24.12 0.19 17.93
CA LEU A 264 24.10 -1.23 18.26
C LEU A 264 23.35 -2.05 17.21
N ARG A 265 22.25 -1.52 16.69
CA ARG A 265 21.41 -2.15 15.65
C ARG A 265 20.75 -1.08 14.79
N ARG A 266 20.58 -1.35 13.49
CA ARG A 266 19.81 -0.53 12.54
C ARG A 266 18.56 -1.26 12.08
N ALA A 267 17.66 -0.56 11.41
CA ALA A 267 16.44 -1.12 10.86
C ALA A 267 15.62 -1.90 11.92
N ILE A 268 15.50 -1.32 13.11
CA ILE A 268 14.76 -1.92 14.24
C ILE A 268 13.25 -1.59 14.20
N ALA A 269 12.83 -0.78 13.22
CA ALA A 269 11.43 -0.45 13.01
C ALA A 269 10.62 -1.67 12.58
N ASN A 270 9.34 -1.69 12.96
CA ASN A 270 8.37 -2.73 12.60
C ASN A 270 8.15 -2.82 11.07
N HIS A 271 8.33 -1.70 10.37
CA HIS A 271 8.17 -1.60 8.91
C HIS A 271 9.45 -1.04 8.28
N ALA A 272 9.91 -1.69 7.20
CA ALA A 272 11.15 -1.31 6.53
C ALA A 272 11.02 -0.07 5.62
N GLU A 273 9.82 0.20 5.10
CA GLU A 273 9.54 1.36 4.24
C GLU A 273 8.79 2.44 5.04
N ASN A 274 9.54 3.41 5.56
CA ASN A 274 8.98 4.47 6.40
C ASN A 274 9.48 5.83 5.91
N PHE A 275 8.58 6.65 5.38
CA PHE A 275 8.91 7.96 4.85
C PHE A 275 8.04 9.02 5.49
N THR A 276 8.67 10.13 5.86
CA THR A 276 7.97 11.37 6.26
C THR A 276 8.15 12.39 5.16
N ARG A 277 7.03 12.95 4.69
CA ARG A 277 7.02 14.09 3.79
C ARG A 277 6.83 15.36 4.61
N PHE A 278 7.64 16.35 4.27
CA PHE A 278 7.67 17.66 4.86
C PHE A 278 7.27 18.70 3.83
N VAL A 279 6.58 19.74 4.30
CA VAL A 279 6.30 20.95 3.53
C VAL A 279 7.15 22.09 4.08
N VAL A 280 7.66 22.91 3.17
CA VAL A 280 8.40 24.14 3.52
C VAL A 280 7.48 25.31 3.30
N LEU A 281 7.29 26.11 4.34
CA LEU A 281 6.40 27.23 4.41
C LEU A 281 7.19 28.53 4.34
N ALA A 282 6.64 29.51 3.64
CA ALA A 282 7.04 30.91 3.69
C ALA A 282 5.82 31.79 3.97
N ARG A 283 6.05 33.05 4.32
CA ARG A 283 4.96 34.03 4.42
C ARG A 283 4.29 34.25 3.08
N ASP A 284 5.10 34.50 2.06
CA ASP A 284 4.65 34.85 0.72
C ASP A 284 4.87 33.67 -0.25
N PRO A 285 3.99 33.50 -1.26
CA PRO A 285 4.16 32.47 -2.26
C PRO A 285 5.40 32.71 -3.11
N VAL A 286 6.02 31.63 -3.58
CA VAL A 286 7.17 31.67 -4.48
C VAL A 286 6.72 31.58 -5.94
N ALA A 287 7.37 32.34 -6.82
CA ALA A 287 7.19 32.18 -8.26
C ALA A 287 7.97 30.96 -8.75
N VAL A 288 7.31 30.07 -9.50
CA VAL A 288 7.93 28.88 -10.08
C VAL A 288 7.99 29.02 -11.59
N ASP A 289 9.16 28.78 -12.18
CA ASP A 289 9.34 28.77 -13.64
C ASP A 289 8.39 27.75 -14.30
N LEU A 290 7.74 28.14 -15.39
CA LEU A 290 6.81 27.28 -16.14
C LEU A 290 7.46 26.00 -16.67
N ASN A 291 8.77 26.00 -16.87
CA ASN A 291 9.55 24.87 -17.36
C ASN A 291 10.08 23.97 -16.24
N ALA A 292 9.86 24.33 -14.97
CA ALA A 292 10.21 23.50 -13.82
C ALA A 292 9.05 22.58 -13.43
N PRO A 293 9.30 21.32 -13.04
CA PRO A 293 8.28 20.48 -12.44
C PRO A 293 7.67 21.17 -11.22
N CYS A 294 6.34 21.28 -11.21
CA CYS A 294 5.63 22.06 -10.20
C CYS A 294 4.46 21.25 -9.62
N LYS A 295 4.28 21.36 -8.31
CA LYS A 295 3.14 20.81 -7.58
C LYS A 295 2.34 21.98 -7.00
N THR A 296 1.02 21.90 -7.08
CA THR A 296 0.12 22.86 -6.46
C THR A 296 -0.71 22.15 -5.40
N SER A 297 -0.68 22.70 -4.18
CA SER A 297 -1.47 22.23 -3.03
C SER A 297 -2.62 23.19 -2.76
N LEU A 298 -3.81 22.67 -2.47
CA LEU A 298 -4.98 23.47 -2.14
C LEU A 298 -5.88 22.80 -1.11
N ILE A 299 -6.72 23.62 -0.49
CA ILE A 299 -7.87 23.21 0.30
C ILE A 299 -9.12 23.62 -0.49
N PHE A 300 -10.09 22.74 -0.62
CA PHE A 300 -11.42 23.14 -1.07
C PHE A 300 -12.54 22.51 -0.24
N VAL A 301 -13.67 23.20 -0.21
CA VAL A 301 -14.91 22.73 0.42
C VAL A 301 -15.95 22.62 -0.68
N GLY A 302 -16.33 21.40 -1.03
CA GLY A 302 -17.42 21.15 -1.98
C GLY A 302 -18.79 21.51 -1.39
N ARG A 303 -19.80 21.61 -2.25
CA ARG A 303 -21.21 21.62 -1.82
C ARG A 303 -21.55 20.24 -1.23
N HIS A 304 -22.31 20.18 -0.14
CA HIS A 304 -22.71 18.91 0.47
C HIS A 304 -23.94 18.32 -0.25
N GLU A 305 -23.78 18.01 -1.53
CA GLU A 305 -24.83 17.47 -2.42
C GLU A 305 -24.28 16.31 -3.26
N GLN A 306 -25.18 15.51 -3.85
CA GLN A 306 -24.80 14.35 -4.64
C GLN A 306 -23.84 14.71 -5.79
N GLY A 307 -22.73 13.99 -5.87
CA GLY A 307 -21.72 14.13 -6.93
C GLY A 307 -20.87 15.40 -6.88
N ALA A 308 -20.96 16.23 -5.83
CA ALA A 308 -20.21 17.49 -5.77
C ALA A 308 -18.69 17.31 -5.78
N LEU A 309 -18.19 16.28 -5.07
CA LEU A 309 -16.77 15.95 -5.08
C LEU A 309 -16.33 15.52 -6.48
N ILE A 310 -17.08 14.62 -7.14
CA ILE A 310 -16.77 14.15 -8.49
C ILE A 310 -16.67 15.33 -9.47
N ARG A 311 -17.66 16.24 -9.46
CA ARG A 311 -17.62 17.45 -10.31
C ARG A 311 -16.37 18.30 -10.07
N SER A 312 -15.91 18.40 -8.83
CA SER A 312 -14.68 19.14 -8.50
C SER A 312 -13.44 18.42 -9.05
N LEU A 313 -13.36 17.10 -8.88
CA LEU A 313 -12.23 16.31 -9.39
C LEU A 313 -12.21 16.24 -10.93
N ASP A 314 -13.37 16.22 -11.57
CA ASP A 314 -13.52 16.24 -13.03
C ASP A 314 -12.93 17.49 -13.67
N VAL A 315 -12.92 18.64 -12.98
CA VAL A 315 -12.25 19.86 -13.47
C VAL A 315 -10.76 19.62 -13.69
N LEU A 316 -10.10 18.95 -12.75
CA LEU A 316 -8.67 18.64 -12.83
C LEU A 316 -8.39 17.51 -13.84
N GLY A 317 -9.24 16.48 -13.84
CA GLY A 317 -9.15 15.38 -14.81
C GLY A 317 -9.30 15.87 -16.25
N SER A 318 -10.30 16.70 -16.52
CA SER A 318 -10.59 17.23 -17.86
C SER A 318 -9.53 18.22 -18.36
N SER A 319 -8.84 18.90 -17.45
CA SER A 319 -7.71 19.78 -17.77
C SER A 319 -6.36 19.04 -17.84
N GLY A 320 -6.35 17.72 -17.64
CA GLY A 320 -5.16 16.88 -17.76
C GLY A 320 -4.14 17.09 -16.63
N HIS A 321 -4.60 17.43 -15.43
CA HIS A 321 -3.74 17.52 -14.24
C HIS A 321 -3.71 16.18 -13.51
N SER A 322 -2.52 15.72 -13.11
CA SER A 322 -2.34 14.51 -12.32
C SER A 322 -2.48 14.84 -10.84
N MET A 323 -3.49 14.27 -10.17
CA MET A 323 -3.63 14.40 -8.71
C MET A 323 -2.67 13.44 -8.02
N THR A 324 -1.92 13.95 -7.05
CA THR A 324 -0.91 13.19 -6.29
C THR A 324 -1.33 12.92 -4.85
N LYS A 325 -2.31 13.67 -4.32
CA LYS A 325 -2.89 13.45 -2.98
C LYS A 325 -4.31 14.00 -2.91
N LEU A 326 -5.20 13.27 -2.23
CA LEU A 326 -6.53 13.73 -1.83
C LEU A 326 -6.82 13.23 -0.41
N GLU A 327 -7.05 14.14 0.53
CA GLU A 327 -7.33 13.85 1.94
C GLU A 327 -8.61 14.57 2.38
N SER A 328 -9.54 13.83 2.99
CA SER A 328 -10.81 14.38 3.48
C SER A 328 -10.75 14.67 4.98
N ARG A 329 -11.15 15.87 5.40
CA ARG A 329 -11.15 16.30 6.81
C ARG A 329 -12.53 16.81 7.21
N PRO A 330 -13.08 16.39 8.37
CA PRO A 330 -14.33 16.97 8.88
C PRO A 330 -14.20 18.48 9.07
N ARG A 331 -15.26 19.23 8.78
CA ARG A 331 -15.29 20.68 8.99
C ARG A 331 -15.52 21.01 10.47
N PRO A 332 -14.64 21.83 11.10
CA PRO A 332 -14.89 22.34 12.44
C PRO A 332 -16.24 23.06 12.52
N GLY A 333 -17.05 22.71 13.52
CA GLY A 333 -18.38 23.29 13.73
C GLY A 333 -19.47 22.82 12.76
N ARG A 334 -19.19 21.92 11.81
CA ARG A 334 -20.18 21.34 10.89
C ARG A 334 -20.03 19.82 10.78
N PRO A 335 -20.66 19.04 11.68
CA PRO A 335 -20.54 17.59 11.69
C PRO A 335 -20.94 16.98 10.33
N TRP A 336 -20.13 16.05 9.84
CA TRP A 336 -20.36 15.28 8.60
C TRP A 336 -20.27 16.08 7.29
N GLU A 337 -19.92 17.37 7.36
CA GLU A 337 -19.42 18.10 6.20
C GLU A 337 -17.88 17.98 6.16
N TYR A 338 -17.32 17.91 4.95
CA TYR A 338 -15.89 17.69 4.75
C TYR A 338 -15.25 18.83 3.97
N MET A 339 -14.00 19.13 4.30
CA MET A 339 -13.06 19.85 3.46
C MET A 339 -12.05 18.86 2.88
N PHE A 340 -11.45 19.21 1.76
CA PHE A 340 -10.51 18.35 1.05
C PHE A 340 -9.19 19.06 0.87
N PHE A 341 -8.10 18.41 1.29
CA PHE A 341 -6.74 18.80 0.94
C PHE A 341 -6.33 18.03 -0.32
N LEU A 342 -5.79 18.73 -1.29
CA LEU A 342 -5.48 18.18 -2.60
C LEU A 342 -4.12 18.68 -3.08
N ASP A 343 -3.30 17.75 -3.56
CA ASP A 343 -2.09 18.05 -4.30
C ASP A 343 -2.22 17.55 -5.74
N PHE A 344 -1.82 18.37 -6.71
CA PHE A 344 -1.75 17.97 -8.11
C PHE A 344 -0.51 18.55 -8.80
N GLU A 345 -0.05 17.87 -9.85
CA GLU A 345 1.03 18.35 -10.71
C GLU A 345 0.50 19.48 -11.59
N GLY A 346 0.99 20.70 -11.37
CA GLY A 346 0.53 21.92 -12.03
C GLY A 346 1.19 23.17 -11.44
N ASN A 347 1.36 24.19 -12.28
CA ASN A 347 1.94 25.48 -11.91
C ASN A 347 0.85 26.56 -11.99
N VAL A 348 0.61 27.31 -10.93
CA VAL A 348 -0.43 28.37 -10.93
C VAL A 348 -0.22 29.45 -11.99
N ALA A 349 1.00 29.61 -12.49
CA ALA A 349 1.32 30.53 -13.58
C ALA A 349 0.99 29.95 -14.98
N ASP A 350 0.78 28.63 -15.12
CA ASP A 350 0.34 28.01 -16.36
C ASP A 350 -1.13 28.40 -16.62
N PRO A 351 -1.47 29.02 -17.77
CA PRO A 351 -2.85 29.38 -18.11
C PRO A 351 -3.84 28.22 -17.97
N ARG A 352 -3.41 26.98 -18.25
CA ARG A 352 -4.25 25.78 -18.10
C ARG A 352 -4.57 25.49 -16.64
N THR A 353 -3.58 25.60 -15.75
CA THR A 353 -3.78 25.43 -14.31
C THR A 353 -4.59 26.59 -13.73
N ALA A 354 -4.34 27.83 -14.15
CA ALA A 354 -5.11 28.99 -13.72
C ALA A 354 -6.60 28.84 -14.05
N SER A 355 -6.92 28.44 -15.28
CA SER A 355 -8.31 28.16 -15.70
C SER A 355 -8.94 27.05 -14.87
N ALA A 356 -8.23 25.95 -14.62
CA ALA A 356 -8.75 24.84 -13.81
C ALA A 356 -9.02 25.27 -12.35
N LEU A 357 -8.19 26.15 -11.79
CA LEU A 357 -8.42 26.71 -10.45
C LEU A 357 -9.63 27.64 -10.41
N ASP A 358 -9.88 28.41 -11.46
CA ASP A 358 -11.08 29.25 -11.56
C ASP A 358 -12.36 28.41 -11.69
N ASP A 359 -12.32 27.35 -12.48
CA ASP A 359 -13.44 26.39 -12.59
C ASP A 359 -13.71 25.68 -11.25
N LEU A 360 -12.65 25.28 -10.53
CA LEU A 360 -12.75 24.74 -9.18
C LEU A 360 -13.33 25.75 -8.19
N ARG A 361 -12.96 27.02 -8.27
CA ARG A 361 -13.55 28.09 -7.44
C ARG A 361 -15.04 28.25 -7.71
N SER A 362 -15.48 28.11 -8.96
CA SER A 362 -16.89 28.25 -9.33
C SER A 362 -17.78 27.12 -8.78
N THR A 363 -17.20 25.94 -8.58
CA THR A 363 -17.90 24.71 -8.14
C THR A 363 -17.78 24.44 -6.64
N SER A 364 -16.86 25.11 -5.95
CA SER A 364 -16.62 24.96 -4.51
C SER A 364 -17.26 26.10 -3.69
N LEU A 365 -17.56 25.83 -2.42
CA LEU A 365 -17.99 26.83 -1.45
C LEU A 365 -16.82 27.67 -0.94
N HIS A 366 -15.63 27.08 -0.94
CA HIS A 366 -14.39 27.71 -0.51
C HIS A 366 -13.22 27.01 -1.19
N LEU A 367 -12.25 27.77 -1.67
CA LEU A 367 -11.00 27.25 -2.19
C LEU A 367 -9.85 28.16 -1.73
N LYS A 368 -8.84 27.57 -1.11
CA LYS A 368 -7.59 28.22 -0.71
C LYS A 368 -6.44 27.50 -1.36
N VAL A 369 -5.71 28.17 -2.24
CA VAL A 369 -4.43 27.64 -2.76
C VAL A 369 -3.42 27.79 -1.64
N LEU A 370 -2.83 26.68 -1.21
CA LEU A 370 -1.82 26.64 -0.16
C LEU A 370 -0.42 26.95 -0.71
N GLY A 371 -0.17 26.69 -1.99
CA GLY A 371 1.10 27.03 -2.62
C GLY A 371 1.29 26.33 -3.96
N SER A 372 2.18 26.88 -4.77
CA SER A 372 2.67 26.29 -6.02
C SER A 372 4.19 26.30 -5.95
N TYR A 373 4.81 25.13 -5.97
CA TYR A 373 6.21 24.97 -5.60
C TYR A 373 6.92 23.89 -6.43
N PRO A 374 8.26 23.94 -6.55
CA PRO A 374 9.01 22.94 -7.29
C PRO A 374 8.77 21.54 -6.74
N ALA A 375 8.37 20.61 -7.60
CA ALA A 375 8.12 19.23 -7.22
C ALA A 375 9.46 18.50 -7.04
N LYS A 376 9.75 18.01 -5.83
CA LYS A 376 10.85 17.05 -5.61
C LYS A 376 10.29 15.66 -5.81
N ALA A 377 10.81 14.95 -6.80
CA ALA A 377 10.29 13.67 -7.33
C ALA A 377 9.56 12.77 -6.31
N THR A 378 8.22 12.82 -6.30
CA THR A 378 7.40 11.63 -6.02
C THR A 378 7.17 10.88 -7.33
N LYS A 379 8.18 10.15 -7.80
CA LYS A 379 7.94 9.02 -8.71
C LYS A 379 7.91 7.76 -7.87
N ILE A 380 6.72 7.42 -7.37
CA ILE A 380 6.33 6.01 -7.35
C ILE A 380 6.18 5.66 -8.84
N GLU A 381 6.99 4.73 -9.34
CA GLU A 381 6.97 4.35 -10.76
C GLU A 381 5.60 3.74 -11.11
N PHE A 382 4.73 4.52 -11.75
CA PHE A 382 3.70 3.99 -12.62
C PHE A 382 4.35 3.72 -13.99
N HIS A 383 4.43 2.46 -14.39
CA HIS A 383 4.74 2.10 -15.78
C HIS A 383 3.57 2.53 -16.66
N HIS A 384 3.64 3.74 -17.21
CA HIS A 384 2.81 4.14 -18.36
C HIS A 384 3.30 3.37 -19.59
N GLY A 385 2.48 2.45 -20.08
CA GLY A 385 2.59 1.94 -21.44
C GLY A 385 2.23 3.07 -22.42
N ASP A 386 3.10 3.25 -23.41
CA ASP A 386 3.01 4.28 -24.44
C ASP A 386 1.60 4.45 -25.01
N SER A 387 1.15 5.70 -24.97
CA SER A 387 0.06 6.26 -25.75
C SER A 387 0.57 6.58 -27.17
N THR A 388 -0.04 5.96 -28.19
CA THR A 388 -0.07 6.52 -29.55
C THR A 388 -1.51 6.54 -30.05
N PRO A 389 -2.04 7.68 -30.51
CA PRO A 389 -3.44 7.83 -30.91
C PRO A 389 -3.62 7.52 -32.40
N LEU A 390 -4.51 6.58 -32.75
CA LEU A 390 -5.07 6.47 -34.10
C LEU A 390 -6.49 5.91 -34.01
N LEU A 391 -7.49 6.78 -34.14
CA LEU A 391 -8.78 6.42 -34.74
C LEU A 391 -8.78 6.95 -36.18
N PRO A 392 -9.34 6.16 -37.11
CA PRO A 392 -10.37 6.72 -37.98
C PRO A 392 -11.68 5.95 -37.86
N GLU A 393 -12.76 6.68 -38.14
CA GLU A 393 -14.19 6.34 -38.16
C GLU A 393 -14.57 5.09 -39.00
N PRO A 394 -15.78 4.52 -38.79
CA PRO A 394 -16.12 3.17 -39.21
C PRO A 394 -16.62 3.10 -40.66
N ALA A 395 -16.22 2.06 -41.38
CA ALA A 395 -16.83 1.67 -42.63
C ALA A 395 -17.02 0.15 -42.69
N GLY A 396 -18.27 -0.27 -42.95
CA GLY A 396 -18.58 -1.47 -43.73
C GLY A 396 -18.55 -2.80 -42.98
N VAL A 397 -19.74 -3.39 -42.84
CA VAL A 397 -20.01 -4.77 -42.43
C VAL A 397 -19.50 -5.75 -43.48
N ASP A 398 -18.83 -6.82 -43.08
CA ASP A 398 -19.08 -8.18 -43.62
C ASP A 398 -18.48 -9.29 -42.74
N VAL A 399 -19.13 -10.44 -42.81
CA VAL A 399 -19.19 -11.49 -41.79
C VAL A 399 -18.34 -12.71 -42.23
N LEU A 400 -17.78 -13.43 -41.23
CA LEU A 400 -17.18 -14.79 -41.24
C LEU A 400 -15.73 -14.94 -41.75
N GLU A 401 -14.81 -15.29 -40.84
CA GLU A 401 -14.35 -16.69 -40.66
C GLU A 401 -13.46 -16.81 -39.41
N ALA A 402 -13.71 -17.86 -38.62
CA ALA A 402 -12.96 -18.18 -37.42
C ALA A 402 -11.56 -18.69 -37.79
N VAL A 403 -10.53 -17.89 -37.49
CA VAL A 403 -9.16 -18.38 -37.38
C VAL A 403 -8.79 -18.38 -35.91
N VAL A 404 -8.68 -19.59 -35.35
CA VAL A 404 -8.02 -19.85 -34.07
C VAL A 404 -6.58 -19.35 -34.19
N THR A 405 -6.33 -18.14 -33.68
CA THR A 405 -4.98 -17.62 -33.47
C THR A 405 -4.77 -17.51 -31.97
N GLY A 406 -3.64 -18.06 -31.51
CA GLY A 406 -3.33 -18.25 -30.10
C GLY A 406 -3.51 -16.97 -29.29
N ALA A 407 -3.98 -17.16 -28.05
CA ALA A 407 -4.19 -16.08 -27.09
C ALA A 407 -2.96 -15.15 -27.05
N PRO A 408 -3.15 -13.82 -27.10
CA PRO A 408 -2.05 -12.87 -26.94
C PRO A 408 -1.33 -13.14 -25.61
N PRO A 409 -0.01 -12.92 -25.53
CA PRO A 409 0.72 -13.09 -24.27
C PRO A 409 0.10 -12.18 -23.20
N VAL A 410 -0.40 -12.79 -22.12
CA VAL A 410 -0.94 -12.09 -20.95
C VAL A 410 0.14 -11.14 -20.44
N ARG A 411 -0.07 -9.83 -20.61
CA ARG A 411 0.81 -8.81 -20.03
C ARG A 411 0.89 -9.04 -18.52
N ALA A 412 2.11 -9.20 -18.01
CA ALA A 412 2.33 -9.33 -16.57
C ALA A 412 1.81 -8.06 -15.87
N SER A 413 0.87 -8.21 -14.93
CA SER A 413 0.45 -7.10 -14.06
C SER A 413 1.64 -6.70 -13.18
N SER A 414 1.79 -5.40 -12.92
CA SER A 414 2.74 -4.91 -11.92
C SER A 414 2.34 -5.27 -10.49
N ASN A 415 1.07 -5.60 -10.25
CA ASN A 415 0.46 -5.71 -8.93
C ASN A 415 0.37 -7.15 -8.39
N TYR A 416 0.46 -8.16 -9.26
CA TYR A 416 0.59 -9.57 -8.87
C TYR A 416 1.44 -10.32 -9.89
N ARG A 417 2.41 -11.10 -9.41
CA ARG A 417 3.33 -11.87 -10.26
C ARG A 417 3.06 -13.36 -10.07
N LEU A 418 3.14 -13.85 -8.85
CA LEU A 418 2.98 -15.26 -8.49
C LEU A 418 1.59 -15.79 -8.77
N ALA A 419 0.54 -15.00 -8.57
CA ALA A 419 -0.83 -15.41 -8.88
C ALA A 419 -1.12 -15.41 -10.39
N GLY A 420 -0.28 -14.76 -11.19
CA GLY A 420 -0.53 -14.55 -12.62
C GLY A 420 -0.18 -15.77 -13.46
N ARG A 421 -0.96 -16.02 -14.52
CA ARG A 421 -0.68 -17.08 -15.50
C ARG A 421 0.66 -16.88 -16.22
N ALA A 422 1.17 -15.65 -16.25
CA ALA A 422 2.52 -15.33 -16.74
C ALA A 422 3.64 -15.97 -15.89
N ALA A 423 3.47 -16.12 -14.57
CA ALA A 423 4.44 -16.80 -13.71
C ALA A 423 4.31 -18.33 -13.76
N ARG A 424 3.09 -18.84 -13.97
CA ARG A 424 2.83 -20.27 -14.10
C ARG A 424 1.72 -20.52 -15.10
N THR A 425 2.06 -21.15 -16.22
CA THR A 425 1.14 -21.44 -17.32
C THR A 425 0.17 -22.58 -17.00
N ALA A 426 0.65 -23.60 -16.29
CA ALA A 426 -0.13 -24.76 -15.89
C ALA A 426 -1.07 -24.46 -14.72
N ASP A 427 -2.33 -24.90 -14.84
CA ASP A 427 -3.33 -24.74 -13.78
C ASP A 427 -2.81 -25.32 -12.45
N THR A 428 -3.09 -24.60 -11.37
CA THR A 428 -2.86 -25.09 -10.01
C THR A 428 -4.01 -26.01 -9.63
N VAL A 429 -3.65 -27.19 -9.16
CA VAL A 429 -4.59 -28.21 -8.69
C VAL A 429 -4.23 -28.51 -7.25
N ILE A 430 -5.18 -28.30 -6.35
CA ILE A 430 -4.95 -28.34 -4.90
C ILE A 430 -5.50 -29.65 -4.33
N PRO A 431 -4.66 -30.48 -3.72
CA PRO A 431 -5.11 -31.69 -3.05
C PRO A 431 -5.79 -31.35 -1.72
N VAL A 432 -6.98 -31.92 -1.50
CA VAL A 432 -7.74 -31.82 -0.25
C VAL A 432 -8.10 -33.24 0.16
N GLY A 433 -7.22 -33.88 0.93
CA GLY A 433 -7.29 -35.32 1.14
C GLY A 433 -7.13 -36.08 -0.18
N THR A 434 -8.16 -36.83 -0.59
CA THR A 434 -8.19 -37.55 -1.88
C THR A 434 -8.83 -36.76 -3.02
N LEU A 435 -9.37 -35.57 -2.74
CA LEU A 435 -10.02 -34.71 -3.72
C LEU A 435 -9.01 -33.75 -4.35
N LEU A 436 -9.27 -33.34 -5.59
CA LEU A 436 -8.50 -32.33 -6.30
C LEU A 436 -9.40 -31.14 -6.63
N VAL A 437 -9.00 -29.93 -6.20
CA VAL A 437 -9.68 -28.68 -6.52
C VAL A 437 -8.91 -27.95 -7.62
N GLY A 438 -9.55 -27.69 -8.76
CA GLY A 438 -8.92 -27.11 -9.94
C GLY A 438 -8.83 -28.09 -11.11
N GLY A 439 -8.21 -27.67 -12.21
CA GLY A 439 -8.11 -28.47 -13.44
C GLY A 439 -9.48 -28.68 -14.10
N SER A 440 -9.77 -29.90 -14.53
CA SER A 440 -11.06 -30.26 -15.15
C SER A 440 -12.14 -30.70 -14.16
N GLY A 441 -11.80 -30.78 -12.86
CA GLY A 441 -12.73 -31.21 -11.82
C GLY A 441 -13.74 -30.12 -11.43
N PHE A 442 -14.92 -30.54 -11.00
CA PHE A 442 -15.95 -29.66 -10.45
C PHE A 442 -16.32 -30.08 -9.02
N VAL A 443 -15.96 -29.26 -8.03
CA VAL A 443 -16.13 -29.58 -6.61
C VAL A 443 -17.26 -28.78 -5.99
N VAL A 444 -18.19 -29.43 -5.31
CA VAL A 444 -19.27 -28.77 -4.55
C VAL A 444 -18.99 -28.89 -3.06
N MET A 445 -18.85 -27.73 -2.43
CA MET A 445 -18.72 -27.57 -0.99
C MET A 445 -20.07 -27.13 -0.44
N ALA A 446 -20.69 -27.92 0.43
CA ALA A 446 -22.06 -27.65 0.89
C ALA A 446 -22.22 -27.92 2.40
N GLY A 447 -23.11 -27.18 3.04
CA GLY A 447 -23.35 -27.27 4.47
C GLY A 447 -23.92 -25.99 5.05
N PRO A 448 -24.15 -25.93 6.37
CA PRO A 448 -24.85 -24.80 6.96
C PRO A 448 -24.05 -23.49 6.92
N CYS A 449 -24.77 -22.38 6.99
CA CYS A 449 -24.14 -21.07 7.18
C CYS A 449 -23.31 -21.07 8.47
N SER A 450 -23.94 -21.44 9.59
CA SER A 450 -23.33 -21.55 10.90
C SER A 450 -23.53 -22.95 11.46
N VAL A 451 -22.61 -23.46 12.26
CA VAL A 451 -22.85 -24.66 13.06
C VAL A 451 -23.73 -24.28 14.24
N GLU A 452 -24.94 -24.84 14.30
CA GLU A 452 -25.96 -24.46 15.30
C GLU A 452 -26.12 -25.54 16.40
N SER A 453 -25.95 -26.81 16.03
CA SER A 453 -25.99 -27.94 16.96
C SER A 453 -25.36 -29.19 16.34
N ALA A 454 -25.08 -30.20 17.17
CA ALA A 454 -24.57 -31.49 16.71
C ALA A 454 -25.53 -32.19 15.72
N ASP A 455 -26.83 -32.19 16.05
CA ASP A 455 -27.86 -32.83 15.22
C ASP A 455 -28.01 -32.12 13.87
N GLN A 456 -28.03 -30.78 13.88
CA GLN A 456 -28.11 -29.97 12.68
C GLN A 456 -26.93 -30.27 11.73
N VAL A 457 -25.69 -30.19 12.21
CA VAL A 457 -24.51 -30.37 11.36
C VAL A 457 -24.32 -31.83 10.92
N MET A 458 -24.64 -32.83 11.77
CA MET A 458 -24.62 -34.25 11.38
C MET A 458 -25.62 -34.54 10.27
N THR A 459 -26.86 -34.09 10.46
CA THR A 459 -27.94 -34.35 9.52
C THR A 459 -27.67 -33.66 8.19
N THR A 460 -27.16 -32.42 8.21
CA THR A 460 -26.72 -31.74 6.99
C THR A 460 -25.57 -32.46 6.31
N ALA A 461 -24.52 -32.87 7.05
CA ALA A 461 -23.36 -33.56 6.47
C ALA A 461 -23.76 -34.85 5.74
N ARG A 462 -24.64 -35.66 6.33
CA ARG A 462 -25.19 -36.84 5.67
C ARG A 462 -25.95 -36.48 4.40
N ALA A 463 -26.89 -35.53 4.48
CA ALA A 463 -27.77 -35.18 3.37
C ALA A 463 -26.99 -34.59 2.18
N VAL A 464 -26.03 -33.68 2.42
CA VAL A 464 -25.25 -33.08 1.33
C VAL A 464 -24.31 -34.08 0.68
N ARG A 465 -23.73 -35.01 1.46
CA ARG A 465 -22.91 -36.11 0.93
C ARG A 465 -23.72 -37.05 0.05
N GLU A 466 -24.90 -37.48 0.51
CA GLU A 466 -25.80 -38.34 -0.25
C GLU A 466 -26.26 -37.68 -1.56
N ALA A 467 -26.39 -36.35 -1.57
CA ALA A 467 -26.67 -35.57 -2.76
C ALA A 467 -25.44 -35.30 -3.65
N GLY A 468 -24.24 -35.72 -3.24
CA GLY A 468 -23.01 -35.66 -4.05
C GLY A 468 -22.05 -34.50 -3.75
N ALA A 469 -22.25 -33.74 -2.68
CA ALA A 469 -21.24 -32.77 -2.22
C ALA A 469 -19.98 -33.50 -1.72
N GLN A 470 -18.81 -32.93 -1.96
CA GLN A 470 -17.54 -33.58 -1.62
C GLN A 470 -16.86 -32.97 -0.40
N ILE A 471 -17.21 -31.72 -0.03
CA ILE A 471 -16.62 -31.00 1.09
C ILE A 471 -17.74 -30.41 1.95
N LEU A 472 -17.61 -30.56 3.26
CA LEU A 472 -18.57 -30.01 4.23
C LEU A 472 -18.15 -28.60 4.65
N ARG A 473 -19.02 -27.62 4.43
CA ARG A 473 -18.79 -26.25 4.93
C ARG A 473 -19.54 -25.98 6.23
N GLY A 474 -18.96 -25.17 7.12
CA GLY A 474 -19.63 -24.72 8.34
C GLY A 474 -18.92 -23.55 9.00
N GLY A 475 -19.62 -22.44 9.22
CA GLY A 475 -19.06 -21.30 9.95
C GLY A 475 -19.18 -21.50 11.46
N VAL A 476 -18.09 -21.32 12.19
CA VAL A 476 -18.07 -21.53 13.65
C VAL A 476 -17.92 -20.22 14.43
N PHE A 477 -17.32 -19.21 13.81
CA PHE A 477 -17.31 -17.82 14.25
C PHE A 477 -18.13 -16.97 13.28
N LYS A 478 -18.89 -15.99 13.79
CA LYS A 478 -19.69 -15.08 12.96
C LYS A 478 -19.47 -13.61 13.34
N PRO A 479 -19.00 -12.75 12.40
CA PRO A 479 -18.95 -11.32 12.64
C PRO A 479 -20.37 -10.78 12.45
N ARG A 480 -20.97 -10.27 13.53
CA ARG A 480 -22.32 -9.71 13.50
C ARG A 480 -22.30 -8.24 13.88
N THR A 481 -23.09 -7.47 13.15
CA THR A 481 -23.29 -6.03 13.36
C THR A 481 -23.94 -5.74 14.72
N SER A 482 -24.61 -6.73 15.32
CA SER A 482 -25.18 -6.65 16.67
C SER A 482 -24.52 -7.67 17.59
N PRO A 483 -24.13 -7.28 18.82
CA PRO A 483 -23.58 -8.21 19.81
C PRO A 483 -24.61 -9.24 20.31
N TYR A 484 -25.91 -9.00 20.11
CA TYR A 484 -27.00 -9.88 20.55
C TYR A 484 -27.40 -10.94 19.51
N ALA A 485 -26.84 -10.86 18.30
CA ALA A 485 -27.05 -11.89 17.29
C ALA A 485 -26.24 -13.15 17.63
N PHE A 486 -26.64 -14.30 17.10
CA PHE A 486 -25.88 -15.54 17.24
C PHE A 486 -24.46 -15.36 16.67
N GLN A 487 -23.45 -15.51 17.53
CA GLN A 487 -22.03 -15.29 17.22
C GLN A 487 -21.34 -16.56 16.68
N GLY A 488 -22.08 -17.66 16.57
CA GLY A 488 -21.53 -19.00 16.36
C GLY A 488 -21.18 -19.69 17.68
N LEU A 489 -21.01 -21.02 17.63
CA LEU A 489 -20.60 -21.83 18.78
C LEU A 489 -19.08 -21.77 19.05
N GLY A 490 -18.33 -21.00 18.26
CA GLY A 490 -16.89 -20.85 18.39
C GLY A 490 -16.17 -22.19 18.33
N TRP A 491 -15.31 -22.44 19.32
CA TRP A 491 -14.50 -23.65 19.38
C TRP A 491 -15.31 -24.95 19.52
N ASP A 492 -16.39 -24.94 20.28
CA ASP A 492 -17.28 -26.11 20.40
C ASP A 492 -17.93 -26.42 19.04
N GLY A 493 -18.30 -25.37 18.30
CA GLY A 493 -18.79 -25.49 16.93
C GLY A 493 -17.78 -26.12 15.97
N LEU A 494 -16.49 -25.83 16.15
CA LEU A 494 -15.41 -26.42 15.37
C LEU A 494 -15.27 -27.92 15.65
N ASP A 495 -15.36 -28.33 16.91
CA ASP A 495 -15.30 -29.75 17.28
C ASP A 495 -16.49 -30.52 16.72
N LEU A 496 -17.69 -29.92 16.73
CA LEU A 496 -18.89 -30.48 16.10
C LEU A 496 -18.74 -30.61 14.58
N LEU A 497 -18.19 -29.60 13.89
CA LEU A 497 -17.94 -29.64 12.46
C LEU A 497 -16.92 -30.72 12.10
N ALA A 498 -15.84 -30.83 12.87
CA ALA A 498 -14.82 -31.85 12.68
C ALA A 498 -15.37 -33.27 12.91
N ALA A 499 -16.23 -33.45 13.90
CA ALA A 499 -16.95 -34.71 14.09
C ALA A 499 -17.86 -35.04 12.89
N ALA A 500 -18.53 -34.04 12.32
CA ALA A 500 -19.39 -34.18 11.14
C ALA A 500 -18.61 -34.62 9.90
N GLY A 501 -17.49 -33.95 9.64
CA GLY A 501 -16.59 -34.27 8.55
C GLY A 501 -16.09 -35.71 8.66
N ARG A 502 -15.60 -36.12 9.84
CA ARG A 502 -15.15 -37.50 10.08
C ARG A 502 -16.27 -38.52 9.90
N ALA A 503 -17.44 -38.29 10.47
CA ALA A 503 -18.56 -39.24 10.40
C ALA A 503 -19.09 -39.40 8.97
N SER A 504 -19.02 -38.34 8.16
CA SER A 504 -19.41 -38.37 6.75
C SER A 504 -18.25 -38.74 5.80
N GLY A 505 -17.01 -38.77 6.28
CA GLY A 505 -15.83 -38.97 5.44
C GLY A 505 -15.59 -37.82 4.45
N MET A 506 -16.02 -36.59 4.79
CA MET A 506 -15.80 -35.39 3.99
C MET A 506 -14.74 -34.50 4.63
N PRO A 507 -13.82 -33.91 3.85
CA PRO A 507 -13.02 -32.78 4.31
C PRO A 507 -13.92 -31.60 4.71
N ILE A 508 -13.43 -30.76 5.62
CA ILE A 508 -14.18 -29.60 6.12
C ILE A 508 -13.54 -28.28 5.71
N ILE A 509 -14.40 -27.29 5.45
CA ILE A 509 -14.02 -25.89 5.23
C ILE A 509 -14.71 -24.98 6.25
N SER A 510 -13.93 -24.10 6.89
CA SER A 510 -14.44 -23.14 7.88
C SER A 510 -13.70 -21.81 7.79
N GLU A 511 -14.38 -20.73 8.18
CA GLU A 511 -13.86 -19.36 8.07
C GLU A 511 -12.98 -18.99 9.26
N VAL A 512 -11.77 -18.52 8.96
CA VAL A 512 -10.86 -17.90 9.93
C VAL A 512 -11.08 -16.40 9.91
N MET A 513 -11.32 -15.81 11.07
CA MET A 513 -11.66 -14.39 11.17
C MET A 513 -10.55 -13.53 11.76
N ALA A 514 -9.62 -14.13 12.50
CA ALA A 514 -8.55 -13.44 13.21
C ALA A 514 -7.26 -14.28 13.26
N VAL A 515 -6.12 -13.61 13.43
CA VAL A 515 -4.78 -14.22 13.42
C VAL A 515 -4.60 -15.28 14.51
N ASP A 516 -5.15 -15.03 15.70
CA ASP A 516 -5.07 -15.94 16.85
C ASP A 516 -5.83 -17.26 16.63
N GLN A 517 -6.81 -17.28 15.72
CA GLN A 517 -7.57 -18.48 15.36
C GLN A 517 -6.80 -19.42 14.42
N VAL A 518 -5.83 -18.87 13.66
CA VAL A 518 -5.18 -19.54 12.52
C VAL A 518 -4.61 -20.90 12.90
N ARG A 519 -3.78 -20.97 13.96
CA ARG A 519 -3.08 -22.20 14.34
C ARG A 519 -4.03 -23.32 14.72
N ARG A 520 -4.98 -23.05 15.62
CA ARG A 520 -5.94 -24.06 16.09
C ARG A 520 -6.89 -24.50 14.98
N MET A 521 -7.33 -23.59 14.11
CA MET A 521 -8.17 -23.97 12.98
C MET A 521 -7.41 -24.87 11.99
N ALA A 522 -6.13 -24.60 11.73
CA ALA A 522 -5.31 -25.40 10.81
C ALA A 522 -5.06 -26.86 11.24
N GLU A 523 -5.28 -27.18 12.52
CA GLU A 523 -5.18 -28.54 13.07
C GLU A 523 -6.40 -29.41 12.71
N LEU A 524 -7.58 -28.80 12.56
CA LEU A 524 -8.85 -29.51 12.41
C LEU A 524 -9.51 -29.29 11.05
N VAL A 525 -9.21 -28.17 10.38
CA VAL A 525 -9.87 -27.74 9.15
C VAL A 525 -8.99 -28.01 7.93
N ASP A 526 -9.54 -28.68 6.93
CA ASP A 526 -8.82 -29.05 5.70
C ASP A 526 -8.65 -27.87 4.74
N ILE A 527 -9.62 -26.95 4.70
CA ILE A 527 -9.54 -25.70 3.93
C ILE A 527 -9.89 -24.50 4.82
N LEU A 528 -8.97 -23.55 4.96
CA LEU A 528 -9.22 -22.32 5.72
C LEU A 528 -9.83 -21.27 4.79
N GLN A 529 -11.04 -20.81 5.09
CA GLN A 529 -11.71 -19.76 4.33
C GLN A 529 -11.38 -18.38 4.91
N VAL A 530 -11.05 -17.44 4.03
CA VAL A 530 -11.03 -16.00 4.33
C VAL A 530 -12.31 -15.39 3.77
N GLY A 531 -13.14 -14.85 4.64
CA GLY A 531 -14.38 -14.17 4.25
C GLY A 531 -14.12 -12.86 3.52
N ALA A 532 -15.10 -12.40 2.74
CA ALA A 532 -15.01 -11.20 1.90
C ALA A 532 -14.62 -9.92 2.68
N ARG A 533 -14.98 -9.83 3.97
CA ARG A 533 -14.62 -8.69 4.84
C ARG A 533 -13.14 -8.67 5.22
N ASN A 534 -12.50 -9.83 5.20
CA ASN A 534 -11.09 -10.01 5.55
C ASN A 534 -10.21 -10.19 4.31
N MET A 535 -10.73 -10.04 3.08
CA MET A 535 -9.93 -10.20 1.85
C MET A 535 -8.70 -9.26 1.85
N GLN A 536 -8.81 -8.06 2.43
CA GLN A 536 -7.69 -7.11 2.56
C GLN A 536 -7.11 -7.05 3.98
N ASN A 537 -7.42 -8.03 4.83
CA ASN A 537 -6.76 -8.17 6.12
C ASN A 537 -5.38 -8.82 5.91
N PHE A 538 -4.40 -8.02 5.50
CA PHE A 538 -3.09 -8.52 5.08
C PHE A 538 -2.32 -9.21 6.20
N ASP A 539 -2.53 -8.85 7.46
CA ASP A 539 -1.90 -9.56 8.59
C ASP A 539 -2.44 -10.99 8.70
N LEU A 540 -3.76 -11.17 8.59
CA LEU A 540 -4.38 -12.49 8.52
C LEU A 540 -3.89 -13.28 7.29
N LEU A 541 -3.80 -12.64 6.13
CA LEU A 541 -3.31 -13.30 4.91
C LEU A 541 -1.84 -13.74 5.03
N ARG A 542 -0.96 -12.90 5.59
CA ARG A 542 0.45 -13.29 5.80
C ARG A 542 0.59 -14.46 6.77
N GLU A 543 -0.22 -14.51 7.82
CA GLU A 543 -0.20 -15.65 8.76
C GLU A 543 -0.75 -16.94 8.14
N LEU A 544 -1.85 -16.85 7.37
CA LEU A 544 -2.37 -18.00 6.61
C LEU A 544 -1.40 -18.47 5.52
N GLY A 545 -0.65 -17.54 4.93
CA GLY A 545 0.36 -17.81 3.92
C GLY A 545 1.59 -18.57 4.44
N LYS A 546 1.78 -18.66 5.76
CA LYS A 546 2.84 -19.46 6.40
C LYS A 546 2.44 -20.91 6.64
N LEU A 547 1.17 -21.26 6.41
CA LEU A 547 0.65 -22.61 6.64
C LEU A 547 0.81 -23.50 5.41
N ASP A 548 0.91 -24.79 5.66
CA ASP A 548 0.75 -25.83 4.64
C ASP A 548 -0.70 -26.33 4.62
N ARG A 549 -1.63 -25.41 4.34
CA ARG A 549 -3.07 -25.70 4.26
C ARG A 549 -3.72 -24.93 3.10
N PRO A 550 -4.63 -25.54 2.33
CA PRO A 550 -5.44 -24.84 1.34
C PRO A 550 -6.20 -23.64 1.92
N ILE A 551 -6.11 -22.50 1.22
CA ILE A 551 -6.78 -21.26 1.59
C ILE A 551 -7.83 -20.90 0.53
N LEU A 552 -9.09 -20.79 0.93
CA LEU A 552 -10.14 -20.25 0.07
C LEU A 552 -10.32 -18.75 0.34
N LEU A 553 -9.92 -17.91 -0.60
CA LEU A 553 -9.99 -16.46 -0.49
C LEU A 553 -11.23 -15.93 -1.22
N LYS A 554 -12.21 -15.44 -0.46
CA LYS A 554 -13.40 -14.79 -1.03
C LYS A 554 -13.10 -13.39 -1.53
N ARG A 555 -13.64 -13.03 -2.69
CA ARG A 555 -13.56 -11.66 -3.23
C ARG A 555 -14.23 -10.67 -2.28
N GLY A 556 -13.57 -9.53 -2.05
CA GLY A 556 -14.11 -8.39 -1.32
C GLY A 556 -15.26 -7.76 -2.09
N LEU A 557 -16.30 -7.36 -1.35
CA LEU A 557 -17.55 -6.84 -1.94
C LEU A 557 -17.37 -5.54 -2.74
N SER A 558 -16.29 -4.80 -2.56
CA SER A 558 -15.97 -3.59 -3.33
C SER A 558 -14.69 -3.73 -4.15
N SER A 559 -14.14 -4.94 -4.24
CA SER A 559 -12.82 -5.15 -4.82
C SER A 559 -12.88 -5.50 -6.29
N THR A 560 -11.97 -4.92 -7.06
CA THR A 560 -11.67 -5.32 -8.44
C THR A 560 -11.02 -6.71 -8.48
N ILE A 561 -10.98 -7.32 -9.67
CA ILE A 561 -10.28 -8.60 -9.88
C ILE A 561 -8.77 -8.44 -9.59
N GLU A 562 -8.19 -7.28 -9.91
CA GLU A 562 -6.77 -7.03 -9.70
C GLU A 562 -6.40 -6.90 -8.23
N GLU A 563 -7.19 -6.19 -7.42
CA GLU A 563 -7.00 -6.14 -5.96
C GLU A 563 -7.18 -7.51 -5.32
N TRP A 564 -8.08 -8.33 -5.85
CA TRP A 564 -8.30 -9.69 -5.35
C TRP A 564 -7.13 -10.62 -5.68
N LEU A 565 -6.58 -10.54 -6.89
CA LEU A 565 -5.35 -11.25 -7.25
C LEU A 565 -4.13 -10.74 -6.48
N GLY A 566 -4.07 -9.44 -6.18
CA GLY A 566 -3.09 -8.85 -5.26
C GLY A 566 -3.22 -9.41 -3.84
N ALA A 567 -4.44 -9.61 -3.33
CA ALA A 567 -4.64 -10.27 -2.04
C ALA A 567 -4.20 -11.75 -2.07
N ALA A 568 -4.45 -12.47 -3.17
CA ALA A 568 -3.92 -13.81 -3.36
C ALA A 568 -2.39 -13.83 -3.41
N GLU A 569 -1.76 -12.81 -3.99
CA GLU A 569 -0.31 -12.64 -4.02
C GLU A 569 0.31 -12.64 -2.61
N TYR A 570 -0.35 -12.03 -1.61
CA TYR A 570 0.13 -12.05 -0.22
C TYR A 570 0.24 -13.47 0.35
N LEU A 571 -0.73 -14.34 0.06
CA LEU A 571 -0.71 -15.74 0.49
C LEU A 571 0.43 -16.51 -0.19
N LEU A 572 0.56 -16.33 -1.51
CA LEU A 572 1.59 -16.98 -2.32
C LEU A 572 3.00 -16.53 -1.92
N ALA A 573 3.21 -15.22 -1.79
CA ALA A 573 4.50 -14.63 -1.44
C ALA A 573 4.94 -14.96 -0.01
N SER A 574 3.98 -15.24 0.89
CA SER A 574 4.26 -15.68 2.25
C SER A 574 4.61 -17.18 2.35
N GLY A 575 4.47 -17.93 1.25
CA GLY A 575 4.93 -19.32 1.13
C GLY A 575 3.86 -20.34 0.73
N ASN A 576 2.58 -20.00 0.83
CA ASN A 576 1.49 -20.96 0.61
C ASN A 576 0.98 -20.91 -0.83
N GLN A 577 1.31 -21.93 -1.60
CA GLN A 577 0.93 -22.06 -3.02
C GLN A 577 -0.48 -22.66 -3.24
N GLN A 578 -1.22 -22.95 -2.17
CA GLN A 578 -2.51 -23.65 -2.20
C GLN A 578 -3.68 -22.66 -2.04
N VAL A 579 -3.81 -21.71 -2.97
CA VAL A 579 -4.84 -20.67 -2.93
C VAL A 579 -6.00 -20.98 -3.89
N ILE A 580 -7.23 -20.92 -3.39
CA ILE A 580 -8.49 -21.07 -4.13
C ILE A 580 -9.22 -19.73 -4.10
N LEU A 581 -9.57 -19.19 -5.26
CA LEU A 581 -10.37 -17.96 -5.38
C LEU A 581 -11.86 -18.31 -5.31
N CYS A 582 -12.65 -17.60 -4.50
CA CYS A 582 -14.10 -17.67 -4.47
C CYS A 582 -14.81 -16.34 -4.82
N GLU A 583 -15.48 -16.29 -5.98
CA GLU A 583 -16.34 -15.17 -6.40
C GLU A 583 -17.68 -15.27 -5.65
N ARG A 584 -18.14 -14.14 -5.09
CA ARG A 584 -19.28 -14.12 -4.15
C ARG A 584 -20.14 -12.86 -4.26
N GLY A 585 -20.03 -12.16 -5.37
CA GLY A 585 -20.72 -10.93 -5.71
C GLY A 585 -20.07 -9.67 -5.19
N ILE A 586 -20.19 -8.62 -6.01
CA ILE A 586 -19.76 -7.25 -5.72
C ILE A 586 -20.95 -6.36 -5.41
N ARG A 587 -20.70 -5.29 -4.66
CA ARG A 587 -21.67 -4.24 -4.37
C ARG A 587 -21.77 -3.33 -5.59
N THR A 588 -22.99 -3.13 -6.04
CA THR A 588 -23.33 -2.20 -7.11
C THR A 588 -24.46 -1.28 -6.62
N PHE A 589 -25.08 -0.54 -7.52
CA PHE A 589 -26.30 0.23 -7.24
C PHE A 589 -27.56 -0.66 -7.21
N GLU A 590 -27.49 -1.92 -7.67
CA GLU A 590 -28.62 -2.84 -7.70
C GLU A 590 -29.00 -3.31 -6.29
N THR A 591 -30.30 -3.33 -5.99
CA THR A 591 -30.85 -3.65 -4.66
C THR A 591 -31.69 -4.92 -4.61
N SER A 592 -32.05 -5.49 -5.77
CA SER A 592 -32.88 -6.69 -5.90
C SER A 592 -32.14 -7.97 -5.47
N THR A 593 -30.81 -7.94 -5.46
CA THR A 593 -29.94 -8.97 -4.91
C THR A 593 -29.04 -8.39 -3.81
N ARG A 594 -28.60 -9.22 -2.86
CA ARG A 594 -27.69 -8.79 -1.78
C ARG A 594 -26.36 -8.26 -2.34
N ASN A 595 -25.86 -8.90 -3.39
CA ASN A 595 -24.73 -8.45 -4.20
C ASN A 595 -25.07 -8.74 -5.68
N THR A 596 -24.38 -8.11 -6.61
CA THR A 596 -24.40 -8.52 -8.02
C THR A 596 -23.35 -9.58 -8.22
N LEU A 597 -23.76 -10.82 -8.53
CA LEU A 597 -22.83 -11.91 -8.77
C LEU A 597 -22.12 -11.70 -10.12
N ASP A 598 -20.82 -11.42 -10.07
CA ASP A 598 -20.00 -11.13 -11.24
C ASP A 598 -19.55 -12.44 -11.91
N LEU A 599 -20.42 -13.05 -12.71
CA LEU A 599 -20.08 -14.25 -13.48
C LEU A 599 -19.00 -13.98 -14.53
N SER A 600 -18.81 -12.73 -14.96
CA SER A 600 -17.77 -12.34 -15.92
C SER A 600 -16.37 -12.48 -15.33
N ALA A 601 -16.23 -12.43 -14.00
CA ALA A 601 -14.96 -12.67 -13.32
C ALA A 601 -14.40 -14.08 -13.58
N ILE A 602 -15.26 -15.07 -13.83
CA ILE A 602 -14.84 -16.47 -14.03
C ILE A 602 -13.94 -16.62 -15.27
N PRO A 603 -14.38 -16.28 -16.50
CA PRO A 603 -13.52 -16.37 -17.67
C PRO A 603 -12.31 -15.43 -17.60
N VAL A 604 -12.47 -14.23 -17.02
CA VAL A 604 -11.35 -13.29 -16.82
C VAL A 604 -10.27 -13.90 -15.92
N LEU A 605 -10.65 -14.55 -14.82
CA LEU A 605 -9.70 -15.22 -13.94
C LEU A 605 -9.09 -16.45 -14.59
N ARG A 606 -9.88 -17.25 -15.31
CA ARG A 606 -9.37 -18.41 -16.07
C ARG A 606 -8.27 -17.97 -17.06
N GLU A 607 -8.38 -16.80 -17.67
CA GLU A 607 -7.33 -16.23 -18.51
C GLU A 607 -6.12 -15.72 -17.70
N ARG A 608 -6.37 -14.96 -16.63
CA ARG A 608 -5.32 -14.18 -15.94
C ARG A 608 -4.54 -14.93 -14.88
N THR A 609 -5.11 -15.96 -14.27
CA THR A 609 -4.49 -16.71 -13.17
C THR A 609 -4.57 -18.21 -13.39
N HIS A 610 -3.60 -18.94 -12.85
CA HIS A 610 -3.60 -20.39 -12.79
C HIS A 610 -4.35 -20.95 -11.56
N LEU A 611 -4.82 -20.09 -10.64
CA LEU A 611 -5.47 -20.51 -9.41
C LEU A 611 -6.90 -21.04 -9.66
N PRO A 612 -7.36 -22.04 -8.90
CA PRO A 612 -8.75 -22.49 -8.96
C PRO A 612 -9.74 -21.37 -8.62
N VAL A 613 -10.86 -21.34 -9.34
CA VAL A 613 -11.95 -20.37 -9.20
C VAL A 613 -13.24 -21.11 -8.83
N ILE A 614 -13.80 -20.79 -7.67
CA ILE A 614 -15.04 -21.29 -7.08
C ILE A 614 -16.06 -20.14 -7.05
N VAL A 615 -17.36 -20.46 -7.04
CA VAL A 615 -18.43 -19.45 -6.92
C VAL A 615 -19.33 -19.74 -5.72
N ASP A 616 -19.67 -18.70 -4.96
CA ASP A 616 -20.65 -18.71 -3.86
C ASP A 616 -21.94 -18.01 -4.32
N PRO A 617 -22.89 -18.73 -4.93
CA PRO A 617 -24.17 -18.15 -5.38
C PRO A 617 -25.13 -17.86 -4.22
N SER A 618 -24.95 -18.50 -3.05
CA SER A 618 -25.76 -18.25 -1.85
C SER A 618 -25.55 -16.82 -1.36
N HIS A 619 -24.31 -16.43 -1.05
CA HIS A 619 -24.00 -15.06 -0.67
C HIS A 619 -23.97 -14.08 -1.84
N GLY A 620 -23.66 -14.59 -3.03
CA GLY A 620 -23.69 -13.82 -4.28
C GLY A 620 -25.02 -13.15 -4.49
N THR A 621 -26.12 -13.88 -4.31
CA THR A 621 -27.47 -13.37 -4.51
C THR A 621 -28.16 -12.96 -3.22
N GLY A 622 -27.92 -13.68 -2.13
CA GLY A 622 -28.64 -13.53 -0.86
C GLY A 622 -30.06 -14.11 -0.86
N TYR A 623 -30.47 -14.80 -1.93
CA TYR A 623 -31.84 -15.32 -2.08
C TYR A 623 -31.83 -16.77 -2.58
N ARG A 624 -32.44 -17.66 -1.79
CA ARG A 624 -32.56 -19.10 -2.04
C ARG A 624 -33.04 -19.43 -3.45
N ALA A 625 -34.05 -18.70 -3.93
CA ALA A 625 -34.66 -18.91 -5.25
C ALA A 625 -33.68 -18.70 -6.41
N TYR A 626 -32.64 -17.87 -6.25
CA TYR A 626 -31.69 -17.54 -7.30
C TYR A 626 -30.45 -18.44 -7.29
N VAL A 627 -30.19 -19.13 -6.18
CA VAL A 627 -29.04 -20.02 -6.02
C VAL A 627 -28.93 -21.05 -7.14
N PRO A 628 -30.01 -21.79 -7.53
CA PRO A 628 -29.88 -22.81 -8.56
C PRO A 628 -29.53 -22.25 -9.94
N ALA A 629 -30.10 -21.10 -10.32
CA ALA A 629 -29.83 -20.46 -11.60
C ALA A 629 -28.38 -19.99 -11.68
N MET A 630 -27.90 -19.31 -10.62
CA MET A 630 -26.52 -18.81 -10.56
C MET A 630 -25.49 -19.94 -10.46
N ALA A 631 -25.80 -21.03 -9.77
CA ALA A 631 -24.95 -22.21 -9.70
C ALA A 631 -24.73 -22.88 -11.06
N ARG A 632 -25.81 -23.05 -11.86
CA ARG A 632 -25.71 -23.56 -13.23
C ARG A 632 -24.92 -22.61 -14.13
N ALA A 633 -25.18 -21.30 -14.02
CA ALA A 633 -24.46 -20.30 -14.79
C ALA A 633 -22.96 -20.27 -14.46
N ALA A 634 -22.59 -20.39 -13.17
CA ALA A 634 -21.20 -20.49 -12.74
C ALA A 634 -20.48 -21.71 -13.32
N ARG A 635 -21.14 -22.89 -13.31
CA ARG A 635 -20.60 -24.10 -13.95
C ARG A 635 -20.44 -23.92 -15.45
N ALA A 636 -21.45 -23.37 -16.12
CA ALA A 636 -21.42 -23.09 -17.56
C ALA A 636 -20.39 -22.02 -17.94
N ALA A 637 -20.02 -21.12 -17.03
CA ALA A 637 -18.98 -20.12 -17.24
C ALA A 637 -17.55 -20.63 -16.97
N GLY A 638 -17.40 -21.89 -16.55
CA GLY A 638 -16.10 -22.52 -16.33
C GLY A 638 -15.55 -22.42 -14.91
N ALA A 639 -16.40 -22.24 -13.91
CA ALA A 639 -15.98 -22.35 -12.50
C ALA A 639 -15.57 -23.80 -12.18
N HIS A 640 -14.58 -23.96 -11.32
CA HIS A 640 -14.08 -25.26 -10.86
C HIS A 640 -14.91 -25.85 -9.72
N GLY A 641 -15.96 -25.14 -9.30
CA GLY A 641 -16.80 -25.60 -8.19
C GLY A 641 -17.68 -24.51 -7.58
N LEU A 642 -18.41 -24.94 -6.55
CA LEU A 642 -19.40 -24.12 -5.86
C LEU A 642 -19.26 -24.21 -4.34
N LEU A 643 -19.61 -23.13 -3.66
CA LEU A 643 -19.79 -23.08 -2.21
C LEU A 643 -21.25 -22.73 -1.89
N ILE A 644 -22.01 -23.68 -1.35
CA ILE A 644 -23.47 -23.59 -1.21
C ILE A 644 -23.90 -23.70 0.26
N GLU A 645 -24.85 -22.85 0.66
CA GLU A 645 -25.49 -22.97 1.97
C GLU A 645 -26.69 -23.91 1.94
N VAL A 646 -26.70 -24.88 2.86
CA VAL A 646 -27.74 -25.89 3.00
C VAL A 646 -28.10 -26.04 4.47
N HIS A 647 -29.38 -26.03 4.79
CA HIS A 647 -29.89 -26.18 6.15
C HIS A 647 -31.06 -27.19 6.19
N PRO A 648 -31.22 -28.01 7.25
CA PRO A 648 -32.36 -28.94 7.37
C PRO A 648 -33.70 -28.21 7.40
N ASP A 649 -33.74 -27.03 8.03
CA ASP A 649 -34.92 -26.18 8.13
C ASP A 649 -34.51 -24.72 7.89
N PRO A 650 -34.37 -24.28 6.63
CA PRO A 650 -33.84 -22.95 6.30
C PRO A 650 -34.62 -21.81 6.93
N ASP A 651 -35.94 -21.93 7.06
CA ASP A 651 -36.80 -20.86 7.58
C ASP A 651 -36.60 -20.61 9.08
N ARG A 652 -36.04 -21.59 9.80
CA ARG A 652 -35.71 -21.49 11.23
C ARG A 652 -34.21 -21.40 11.52
N ALA A 653 -33.37 -21.25 10.48
CA ALA A 653 -31.92 -21.12 10.67
C ALA A 653 -31.59 -19.86 11.49
N LEU A 654 -30.60 -19.99 12.40
CA LEU A 654 -30.13 -18.88 13.24
C LEU A 654 -29.33 -17.84 12.43
N SER A 655 -29.00 -18.15 11.17
CA SER A 655 -28.14 -17.35 10.31
C SER A 655 -28.43 -17.56 8.83
N ASP A 656 -28.53 -16.46 8.08
CA ASP A 656 -28.60 -16.44 6.61
C ASP A 656 -29.70 -17.38 6.04
N ALA A 657 -30.84 -17.46 6.75
CA ALA A 657 -32.03 -18.25 6.39
C ALA A 657 -32.50 -18.02 4.94
N ALA A 658 -32.50 -16.77 4.50
CA ALA A 658 -33.02 -16.37 3.19
C ALA A 658 -32.26 -16.95 1.99
N GLN A 659 -31.00 -17.38 2.17
CA GLN A 659 -30.12 -17.87 1.10
C GLN A 659 -29.76 -19.37 1.22
N SER A 660 -30.19 -20.02 2.30
CA SER A 660 -29.92 -21.45 2.54
C SER A 660 -30.93 -22.33 1.81
N LEU A 661 -30.46 -23.34 1.09
CA LEU A 661 -31.30 -24.35 0.46
C LEU A 661 -31.74 -25.41 1.48
N SER A 662 -32.95 -25.95 1.33
CA SER A 662 -33.35 -27.19 1.97
C SER A 662 -32.67 -28.40 1.31
N PHE A 663 -32.74 -29.57 1.93
CA PHE A 663 -32.17 -30.80 1.35
C PHE A 663 -32.79 -31.17 0.00
N ALA A 664 -34.10 -30.99 -0.15
CA ALA A 664 -34.79 -31.28 -1.41
C ALA A 664 -34.33 -30.35 -2.53
N GLU A 665 -34.20 -29.05 -2.23
CA GLU A 665 -33.71 -28.05 -3.19
C GLU A 665 -32.25 -28.29 -3.56
N PHE A 666 -31.41 -28.67 -2.59
CA PHE A 666 -30.01 -29.00 -2.85
C PHE A 666 -29.86 -30.25 -3.73
N LEU A 667 -30.63 -31.31 -3.45
CA LEU A 667 -30.64 -32.51 -4.29
C LEU A 667 -31.10 -32.19 -5.73
N ALA A 668 -32.14 -31.36 -5.88
CA ALA A 668 -32.61 -30.90 -7.19
C ALA A 668 -31.53 -30.07 -7.91
N LEU A 669 -30.82 -29.20 -7.19
CA LEU A 669 -29.69 -28.45 -7.73
C LEU A 669 -28.60 -29.39 -8.24
N MET A 670 -28.14 -30.34 -7.43
CA MET A 670 -27.08 -31.28 -7.82
C MET A 670 -27.42 -32.04 -9.10
N ARG A 671 -28.65 -32.56 -9.21
CA ARG A 671 -29.15 -33.19 -10.44
C ARG A 671 -29.15 -32.23 -11.64
N SER A 672 -29.51 -30.97 -11.42
CA SER A 672 -29.51 -29.96 -12.49
C SER A 672 -28.12 -29.54 -12.95
N LEU A 673 -27.08 -29.78 -12.14
CA LEU A 673 -25.69 -29.49 -12.52
C LEU A 673 -25.13 -30.57 -13.45
N GLU A 674 -25.59 -31.82 -13.34
CA GLU A 674 -25.16 -32.93 -14.21
C GLU A 674 -25.50 -32.65 -15.70
N SER A 675 -26.60 -31.95 -15.97
CA SER A 675 -27.00 -31.59 -17.33
C SER A 675 -26.28 -30.37 -17.90
N VAL A 676 -25.45 -29.69 -17.11
CA VAL A 676 -24.65 -28.55 -17.56
C VAL A 676 -23.27 -29.04 -17.95
N ALA A 677 -22.98 -29.03 -19.25
CA ALA A 677 -21.64 -29.30 -19.75
C ALA A 677 -20.66 -28.24 -19.22
N PRO A 678 -19.45 -28.63 -18.76
CA PRO A 678 -18.40 -27.66 -18.51
C PRO A 678 -18.01 -26.97 -19.83
N SER A 679 -17.77 -25.65 -19.77
CA SER A 679 -17.31 -24.82 -20.89
C SER A 679 -15.92 -25.17 -21.38
#